data_AF-A0A7L4AWC7-F1
#
_entry.id   AF-A0A7L4AWC7-F1
#
_cell.length_a   1.000
_cell.length_b   1.000
_cell.length_c   1.000
_cell.angle_alpha   90.00
_cell.angle_beta   90.00
_cell.angle_gamma   90.00
#
_symmetry.space_group_name_H-M   'P 1'
#
loop_
_entity.id
_entity.type
_entity.pdbx_description
1 polymer ?
#
loop_
_entity_poly.entity_id
_entity_poly.type
_entity_poly.pdbx_seq_one_letter_code
_entity_poly.pdbx_strand_id
1 'polypeptide(L)'
;RKNTKRVPSFRKLLRTSKIKLDNKLKNKQYKQQSAAKKYRKEQKKLREAVRDAISRKPFPLEECKKKQVAEKHEEEEEDALPLDMMDEDDLKLMEDLSQKASFLTRDLSSNEPVHIKKRKRESVMDKYEKVPRRMQTEPEKELIHLLPIKDKGGIIPRTMEKPVLNVAQDEEEDTEEMEEGEDFNEEPLPVLTPEEMAAQRRQKLQERKMHIAALASAILSEPDNNIKKLKELRAMLMEQDPNVAVIVRKLVMVSLMEIFKDIVPSYKIRPLTEAEKATKVKKETQKLREFEEGLVSQYKFYLENLEQTIKDWKQRKLKKSNVVSLKAYKGLAEIAVKCLCELLVALPHFNFHNNIIVLIVPLMNDASKMISELCCEAVKKLFKQDKLGCASLGVVKVISGLVRGRNYDVRPEVLKVFLHLRIKEVELQKDSEDIAPKKKFMTYKEKRKNLSRMQRKWRKAEEKLERELLEAEASESKEKKLKLHTETLNIVFVTYFRILKKAQKSPLLPAVLEGLAKFAHLINVEFFDDLVIVLHSLIASGDLSYRESLHCILSAFHILSGQGDVLNIDPMKFYTHLYKTLFSLHAGRTNDDIEIVLQCLDVMFAKRRKQVSQQRALAFLKRLSTLALHVLPNSSVGILATNRVFMQVFPKMDLLLDNESQGSGVYLPELDEPEHCNAQNTALWELHLLQRHYHPMVRTFAAHLTAGAPTEGSAALPLDLSQRPATELFEAYSMRGMTFNPPVASVTPRRKDTFLQMDAFIDEELNKLLQQRIGETVHKPLDFAKHLKESSFM
;
A
#
# COMPACT_ATOMS: atom_id res chain seq x y z
N ARG A 1 -45.87 -15.20 -14.20
CA ARG A 1 -47.33 -15.31 -13.91
C ARG A 1 -48.09 -14.36 -14.85
N LYS A 2 -48.84 -14.89 -15.84
CA LYS A 2 -49.63 -14.09 -16.81
C LYS A 2 -50.96 -13.65 -16.15
N ASN A 3 -51.25 -12.35 -16.10
CA ASN A 3 -52.45 -11.80 -15.46
C ASN A 3 -53.65 -11.77 -16.44
N THR A 4 -54.41 -12.86 -16.51
CA THR A 4 -55.71 -12.92 -17.21
C THR A 4 -56.80 -12.23 -16.37
N LYS A 5 -56.90 -10.89 -16.49
CA LYS A 5 -58.00 -10.15 -15.87
C LYS A 5 -59.32 -10.48 -16.58
N ARG A 6 -60.19 -11.25 -15.91
CA ARG A 6 -61.58 -11.49 -16.33
C ARG A 6 -62.28 -10.17 -16.68
N VAL A 7 -62.92 -10.12 -17.84
CA VAL A 7 -63.72 -8.98 -18.29
C VAL A 7 -64.93 -8.80 -17.35
N PRO A 8 -65.21 -7.60 -16.82
CA PRO A 8 -66.41 -7.36 -16.02
C PRO A 8 -67.68 -7.53 -16.86
N SER A 9 -68.69 -8.22 -16.33
CA SER A 9 -69.93 -8.51 -17.05
C SER A 9 -70.68 -7.23 -17.47
N PHE A 10 -71.13 -7.21 -18.73
CA PHE A 10 -71.80 -6.07 -19.38
C PHE A 10 -72.99 -5.49 -18.58
N ARG A 11 -73.68 -6.31 -17.77
CA ARG A 11 -74.85 -5.92 -16.96
C ARG A 11 -74.57 -4.86 -15.88
N LYS A 12 -73.31 -4.58 -15.49
CA LYS A 12 -72.98 -3.47 -14.55
C LYS A 12 -72.74 -2.11 -15.22
N LEU A 13 -72.70 -2.01 -16.55
CA LEU A 13 -72.50 -0.75 -17.27
C LEU A 13 -73.81 0.02 -17.58
N LEU A 14 -74.97 -0.64 -17.52
CA LEU A 14 -76.28 -0.07 -17.86
C LEU A 14 -76.95 0.77 -16.76
N ARG A 15 -76.26 1.05 -15.64
CA ARG A 15 -76.73 1.96 -14.57
C ARG A 15 -75.70 3.04 -14.18
N THR A 16 -74.92 3.53 -15.14
CA THR A 16 -74.23 4.83 -15.01
C THR A 16 -74.96 5.87 -15.84
N SER A 17 -75.49 6.91 -15.21
CA SER A 17 -76.14 8.03 -15.91
C SER A 17 -75.24 8.61 -17.01
N LYS A 18 -75.83 9.06 -18.12
CA LYS A 18 -75.11 9.61 -19.30
C LYS A 18 -74.04 10.64 -18.87
N ILE A 19 -74.39 11.52 -17.93
CA ILE A 19 -73.53 12.50 -17.25
C ILE A 19 -72.20 11.90 -16.72
N LYS A 20 -72.21 10.68 -16.14
CA LYS A 20 -71.00 10.02 -15.63
C LYS A 20 -70.11 9.46 -16.74
N LEU A 21 -70.67 9.08 -17.88
CA LEU A 21 -69.90 8.71 -19.06
C LEU A 21 -69.30 9.95 -19.73
N ASP A 22 -70.08 11.02 -19.89
CA ASP A 22 -69.61 12.29 -20.46
C ASP A 22 -68.49 12.91 -19.62
N ASN A 23 -68.63 12.94 -18.29
CA ASN A 23 -67.55 13.41 -17.41
C ASN A 23 -66.30 12.51 -17.45
N LYS A 24 -66.43 11.23 -17.80
CA LYS A 24 -65.29 10.31 -17.97
C LYS A 24 -64.61 10.52 -19.32
N LEU A 25 -65.37 10.80 -20.38
CA LEU A 25 -64.86 11.19 -21.69
C LEU A 25 -64.18 12.56 -21.66
N LYS A 26 -64.81 13.58 -21.07
CA LYS A 26 -64.20 14.90 -20.81
C LYS A 26 -62.91 14.78 -20.00
N ASN A 27 -62.88 13.99 -18.93
CA ASN A 27 -61.63 13.74 -18.18
C ASN A 27 -60.55 13.02 -19.01
N LYS A 28 -60.92 12.13 -19.95
CA LYS A 28 -59.96 11.49 -20.86
C LYS A 28 -59.39 12.51 -21.86
N GLN A 29 -60.23 13.38 -22.41
CA GLN A 29 -59.83 14.49 -23.27
C GLN A 29 -58.93 15.50 -22.54
N TYR A 30 -59.28 15.93 -21.32
CA TYR A 30 -58.43 16.82 -20.51
C TYR A 30 -57.06 16.18 -20.22
N LYS A 31 -57.00 14.88 -19.93
CA LYS A 31 -55.72 14.16 -19.76
C LYS A 31 -54.91 14.15 -21.06
N GLN A 32 -55.51 13.85 -22.21
CA GLN A 32 -54.84 13.91 -23.51
C GLN A 32 -54.34 15.32 -23.85
N GLN A 33 -55.15 16.36 -23.62
CA GLN A 33 -54.74 17.76 -23.80
C GLN A 33 -53.62 18.15 -22.84
N SER A 34 -53.61 17.67 -21.59
CA SER A 34 -52.52 17.92 -20.64
C SER A 34 -51.21 17.25 -21.06
N ALA A 35 -51.28 16.02 -21.60
CA ALA A 35 -50.13 15.31 -22.15
C ALA A 35 -49.58 16.01 -23.40
N ALA A 36 -50.46 16.43 -24.32
CA ALA A 36 -50.08 17.21 -25.50
C ALA A 36 -49.45 18.58 -25.12
N LYS A 37 -49.98 19.26 -24.08
CA LYS A 37 -49.37 20.48 -23.53
C LYS A 37 -47.99 20.22 -22.90
N LYS A 38 -47.78 19.07 -22.22
CA LYS A 38 -46.46 18.68 -21.70
C LYS A 38 -45.47 18.41 -22.83
N TYR A 39 -45.87 17.62 -23.82
CA TYR A 39 -45.05 17.30 -24.99
C TYR A 39 -44.67 18.56 -25.80
N ARG A 40 -45.60 19.49 -25.98
CA ARG A 40 -45.31 20.81 -26.59
C ARG A 40 -44.33 21.65 -25.76
N LYS A 41 -44.37 21.58 -24.41
CA LYS A 41 -43.37 22.25 -23.55
C LYS A 41 -41.99 21.59 -23.65
N GLU A 42 -41.93 20.26 -23.74
CA GLU A 42 -40.68 19.51 -23.94
C GLU A 42 -40.07 19.80 -25.31
N GLN A 43 -40.86 19.78 -26.40
CA GLN A 43 -40.40 20.22 -27.72
C GLN A 43 -39.98 21.70 -27.75
N LYS A 44 -40.68 22.60 -27.02
CA LYS A 44 -40.26 24.00 -26.94
C LYS A 44 -38.90 24.12 -26.25
N LYS A 45 -38.69 23.44 -25.11
CA LYS A 45 -37.38 23.38 -24.44
C LYS A 45 -36.28 22.80 -25.31
N LEU A 46 -36.56 21.74 -26.08
CA LEU A 46 -35.60 21.17 -27.04
C LEU A 46 -35.23 22.17 -28.13
N ARG A 47 -36.21 22.89 -28.71
CA ARG A 47 -35.97 23.97 -29.68
C ARG A 47 -35.28 25.20 -29.09
N GLU A 48 -35.39 25.41 -27.78
CA GLU A 48 -34.75 26.49 -27.02
C GLU A 48 -33.28 26.13 -26.76
N ALA A 49 -33.01 24.91 -26.28
CA ALA A 49 -31.66 24.35 -26.11
C ALA A 49 -30.88 24.24 -27.43
N VAL A 50 -31.53 23.85 -28.54
CA VAL A 50 -30.91 23.87 -29.88
C VAL A 50 -30.61 25.30 -30.33
N ARG A 51 -31.45 26.29 -29.96
CA ARG A 51 -31.18 27.70 -30.26
C ARG A 51 -30.02 28.25 -29.44
N ASP A 52 -29.91 27.85 -28.18
CA ASP A 52 -28.79 28.18 -27.29
C ASP A 52 -27.47 27.50 -27.72
N ALA A 53 -27.56 26.30 -28.32
CA ALA A 53 -26.40 25.66 -28.95
C ALA A 53 -25.95 26.39 -30.21
N ILE A 54 -26.88 26.92 -31.02
CA ILE A 54 -26.58 27.69 -32.25
C ILE A 54 -26.15 29.14 -31.95
N SER A 55 -26.63 29.74 -30.85
CA SER A 55 -26.28 31.12 -30.46
C SER A 55 -24.91 31.22 -29.77
N ARG A 56 -24.38 30.10 -29.25
CA ARG A 56 -22.98 29.98 -28.84
C ARG A 56 -22.08 29.97 -30.08
N LYS A 57 -21.58 31.15 -30.46
CA LYS A 57 -20.45 31.26 -31.39
C LYS A 57 -19.30 30.36 -30.90
N PRO A 58 -18.74 29.47 -31.73
CA PRO A 58 -17.52 28.76 -31.35
C PRO A 58 -16.39 29.78 -31.15
N PHE A 59 -15.65 29.64 -30.04
CA PHE A 59 -14.37 30.32 -29.90
C PHE A 59 -13.41 29.75 -30.97
N PRO A 60 -12.62 30.58 -31.66
CA PRO A 60 -11.56 30.09 -32.52
C PRO A 60 -10.58 29.25 -31.72
N LEU A 61 -10.27 28.04 -32.21
CA LEU A 61 -9.06 27.33 -31.81
C LEU A 61 -7.88 28.11 -32.39
N GLU A 62 -7.01 28.65 -31.54
CA GLU A 62 -5.76 29.24 -32.01
C GLU A 62 -4.88 28.14 -32.64
N GLU A 63 -4.56 28.32 -33.91
CA GLU A 63 -3.74 27.41 -34.67
C GLU A 63 -2.31 27.38 -34.13
N CYS A 64 -1.83 26.21 -33.75
CA CYS A 64 -0.40 26.00 -33.53
C CYS A 64 0.34 26.18 -34.86
N LYS A 65 1.12 27.26 -34.97
CA LYS A 65 1.76 27.68 -36.22
C LYS A 65 2.72 26.60 -36.74
N LYS A 66 2.37 25.99 -37.88
CA LYS A 66 3.32 25.24 -38.71
C LYS A 66 4.44 26.19 -39.17
N LYS A 67 5.70 25.84 -38.90
CA LYS A 67 6.84 26.34 -39.68
C LYS A 67 7.02 25.49 -40.93
N GLN A 68 7.60 26.09 -41.95
CA GLN A 68 7.65 25.58 -43.32
C GLN A 68 8.53 24.33 -43.45
N VAL A 69 8.10 23.40 -44.28
CA VAL A 69 8.93 22.35 -44.88
C VAL A 69 9.23 22.81 -46.32
N ALA A 70 10.50 22.78 -46.71
CA ALA A 70 10.92 22.90 -48.11
C ALA A 70 11.03 21.50 -48.72
N GLU A 71 10.80 21.38 -50.03
CA GLU A 71 10.68 20.10 -50.74
C GLU A 71 12.01 19.44 -51.16
N LYS A 72 11.95 18.11 -51.37
CA LYS A 72 12.88 17.20 -52.08
C LYS A 72 14.19 16.87 -51.33
N HIS A 73 14.58 15.60 -51.15
CA HIS A 73 14.52 14.48 -52.11
C HIS A 73 14.04 13.14 -51.51
N GLU A 74 13.75 12.18 -52.39
CA GLU A 74 13.53 10.75 -52.09
C GLU A 74 14.89 10.04 -51.94
N GLU A 75 15.05 9.12 -50.96
CA GLU A 75 15.87 7.90 -51.04
C GLU A 75 15.68 7.03 -49.76
N GLU A 76 15.26 5.78 -50.01
CA GLU A 76 15.52 4.48 -49.33
C GLU A 76 15.57 4.27 -47.78
N GLU A 77 14.89 3.18 -47.37
CA GLU A 77 15.13 2.21 -46.27
C GLU A 77 15.66 2.66 -44.88
N GLU A 78 14.84 2.50 -43.83
CA GLU A 78 14.94 1.42 -42.82
C GLU A 78 13.91 1.60 -41.66
N ASP A 79 13.21 0.52 -41.29
CA ASP A 79 12.24 0.51 -40.18
C ASP A 79 12.94 0.44 -38.81
N ALA A 80 13.09 1.59 -38.14
CA ALA A 80 13.56 1.67 -36.75
C ALA A 80 12.49 2.30 -35.84
N LEU A 81 12.13 1.59 -34.76
CA LEU A 81 11.01 1.92 -33.87
C LEU A 81 11.12 3.32 -33.21
N PRO A 82 10.01 4.08 -33.09
CA PRO A 82 10.00 5.40 -32.46
C PRO A 82 10.21 5.31 -30.93
N LEU A 83 11.46 5.44 -30.50
CA LEU A 83 11.90 5.48 -29.11
C LEU A 83 12.04 6.91 -28.56
N ASP A 84 10.95 7.69 -28.57
CA ASP A 84 10.70 8.62 -27.45
C ASP A 84 9.22 9.03 -27.37
N MET A 85 8.64 8.88 -26.18
CA MET A 85 7.24 9.26 -25.88
C MET A 85 7.15 9.89 -24.46
N MET A 86 8.19 10.64 -24.09
CA MET A 86 8.16 11.60 -22.99
C MET A 86 9.01 12.81 -23.40
N ASP A 87 8.37 13.96 -23.60
CA ASP A 87 9.11 15.18 -23.94
C ASP A 87 10.13 15.52 -22.83
N GLU A 88 11.26 16.13 -23.19
CA GLU A 88 12.24 16.58 -22.18
C GLU A 88 11.60 17.52 -21.13
N ASP A 89 10.53 18.21 -21.51
CA ASP A 89 9.79 19.10 -20.62
C ASP A 89 8.94 18.33 -19.60
N ASP A 90 8.44 17.13 -19.93
CA ASP A 90 7.83 16.21 -18.95
C ASP A 90 8.88 15.63 -17.99
N LEU A 91 10.09 15.36 -18.49
CA LEU A 91 11.22 14.94 -17.65
C LEU A 91 11.60 16.05 -16.64
N LYS A 92 11.73 17.29 -17.12
CA LYS A 92 11.99 18.48 -16.28
C LYS A 92 10.85 18.73 -15.31
N LEU A 93 9.59 18.57 -15.72
CA LEU A 93 8.40 18.70 -14.86
C LEU A 93 8.42 17.68 -13.71
N MET A 94 8.77 16.42 -13.98
CA MET A 94 8.90 15.40 -12.94
C MET A 94 10.05 15.67 -11.97
N GLU A 95 11.19 16.17 -12.47
CA GLU A 95 12.34 16.52 -11.65
C GLU A 95 12.01 17.73 -10.75
N ASP A 96 11.37 18.77 -11.30
CA ASP A 96 10.84 19.92 -10.57
C ASP A 96 9.80 19.51 -9.51
N LEU A 97 8.87 18.61 -9.85
CA LEU A 97 7.90 18.06 -8.91
C LEU A 97 8.59 17.31 -7.77
N SER A 98 9.66 16.56 -8.04
CA SER A 98 10.42 15.84 -7.01
C SER A 98 11.16 16.78 -6.05
N GLN A 99 11.65 17.92 -6.54
CA GLN A 99 12.42 18.90 -5.76
C GLN A 99 11.52 19.91 -5.02
N LYS A 100 10.35 20.25 -5.56
CA LYS A 100 9.43 21.28 -5.01
C LYS A 100 8.29 20.70 -4.15
N ALA A 101 8.18 19.38 -4.01
CA ALA A 101 7.16 18.71 -3.19
C ALA A 101 7.39 18.76 -1.67
N SER A 102 7.84 19.90 -1.14
CA SER A 102 7.73 20.18 0.29
C SER A 102 6.44 20.96 0.59
N PHE A 103 5.80 20.68 1.72
CA PHE A 103 4.61 21.44 2.09
C PHE A 103 4.93 22.92 2.36
N LEU A 104 6.16 23.20 2.82
CA LEU A 104 6.71 24.56 3.00
C LEU A 104 6.71 25.41 1.71
N THR A 105 6.97 24.81 0.54
CA THR A 105 7.22 25.53 -0.71
C THR A 105 5.97 25.74 -1.56
N ARG A 106 4.78 25.48 -1.01
CA ARG A 106 3.52 25.54 -1.77
C ARG A 106 2.52 26.49 -1.12
N ASP A 107 2.37 27.67 -1.73
CA ASP A 107 1.32 28.64 -1.41
C ASP A 107 -0.08 28.08 -1.67
N LEU A 108 -1.07 28.61 -0.94
CA LEU A 108 -2.44 28.08 -0.94
C LEU A 108 -3.25 28.37 -2.22
N SER A 109 -2.69 29.09 -3.21
CA SER A 109 -3.50 29.79 -4.23
C SER A 109 -3.36 29.31 -5.68
N SER A 110 -2.37 28.49 -6.05
CA SER A 110 -2.13 28.12 -7.46
C SER A 110 -2.57 26.69 -7.79
N ASN A 111 -3.58 26.59 -8.64
CA ASN A 111 -4.07 25.33 -9.23
C ASN A 111 -4.58 25.58 -10.67
N GLU A 112 -3.86 26.42 -11.43
CA GLU A 112 -4.05 26.67 -12.87
C GLU A 112 -2.72 26.45 -13.63
N PRO A 113 -2.77 26.09 -14.94
CA PRO A 113 -1.58 25.76 -15.72
C PRO A 113 -0.74 26.98 -16.09
N VAL A 114 0.58 26.77 -16.20
CA VAL A 114 1.57 27.82 -16.43
C VAL A 114 1.57 28.28 -17.89
N HIS A 115 0.98 29.44 -18.18
CA HIS A 115 1.39 30.21 -19.37
C HIS A 115 2.57 31.12 -19.03
N ILE A 116 3.71 30.86 -19.67
CA ILE A 116 4.94 31.63 -19.51
C ILE A 116 4.71 33.07 -19.99
N LYS A 117 4.63 34.02 -19.05
CA LYS A 117 4.83 35.45 -19.33
C LYS A 117 6.19 35.88 -18.81
N LYS A 118 6.96 36.54 -19.69
CA LYS A 118 8.33 37.01 -19.43
C LYS A 118 8.41 37.78 -18.10
N ARG A 119 9.38 37.43 -17.26
CA ARG A 119 9.75 38.19 -16.05
C ARG A 119 10.01 39.66 -16.43
N LYS A 120 9.10 40.55 -16.07
CA LYS A 120 9.46 41.93 -15.75
C LYS A 120 10.06 41.88 -14.34
N ARG A 121 11.33 42.25 -14.18
CA ARG A 121 11.87 42.51 -12.84
C ARG A 121 11.19 43.77 -12.33
N GLU A 122 10.33 43.67 -11.31
CA GLU A 122 9.99 44.85 -10.51
C GLU A 122 11.22 45.15 -9.64
N SER A 123 11.89 46.25 -9.94
CA SER A 123 12.86 46.88 -9.06
C SER A 123 12.14 47.31 -7.79
N VAL A 124 12.64 46.89 -6.62
CA VAL A 124 12.11 47.32 -5.32
C VAL A 124 12.23 48.84 -5.15
N MET A 125 13.22 49.47 -5.81
CA MET A 125 13.44 50.92 -5.86
C MET A 125 12.22 51.74 -6.32
N ASP A 126 11.48 51.29 -7.35
CA ASP A 126 10.35 52.05 -7.94
C ASP A 126 9.19 52.27 -6.95
N LYS A 127 9.15 51.51 -5.85
CA LYS A 127 8.16 51.65 -4.76
C LYS A 127 8.64 52.62 -3.68
N TYR A 128 9.95 52.81 -3.51
CA TYR A 128 10.51 53.81 -2.59
C TYR A 128 10.49 55.23 -3.20
N GLU A 129 10.69 55.39 -4.51
CA GLU A 129 10.69 56.72 -5.16
C GLU A 129 9.30 57.41 -5.20
N LYS A 130 8.21 56.67 -4.97
CA LYS A 130 6.84 57.21 -4.99
C LYS A 130 6.33 57.67 -3.63
N VAL A 131 7.13 57.55 -2.57
CA VAL A 131 6.80 58.10 -1.25
C VAL A 131 7.32 59.54 -1.17
N PRO A 132 6.46 60.55 -0.94
CA PRO A 132 6.91 61.93 -0.83
C PRO A 132 7.80 62.10 0.40
N ARG A 133 9.04 62.58 0.19
CA ARG A 133 9.98 62.86 1.28
C ARG A 133 9.50 64.07 2.09
N ARG A 134 8.94 63.83 3.27
CA ARG A 134 8.68 64.89 4.27
C ARG A 134 9.97 65.20 5.01
N MET A 135 10.39 66.46 5.03
CA MET A 135 11.46 66.90 5.94
C MET A 135 10.92 66.97 7.37
N GLN A 136 11.78 66.67 8.34
CA GLN A 136 11.42 66.71 9.76
C GLN A 136 11.29 68.17 10.22
N THR A 137 10.07 68.67 10.32
CA THR A 137 9.76 69.84 11.15
C THR A 137 8.30 69.75 11.62
N GLU A 138 8.13 69.60 12.93
CA GLU A 138 6.87 69.44 13.69
C GLU A 138 6.00 68.19 13.40
N PRO A 139 5.42 67.56 14.45
CA PRO A 139 4.52 66.42 14.28
C PRO A 139 3.12 66.88 13.84
N GLU A 140 2.66 66.42 12.68
CA GLU A 140 1.25 66.57 12.26
C GLU A 140 0.34 65.84 13.27
N LYS A 141 -0.47 66.62 14.00
CA LYS A 141 -1.40 66.07 14.99
C LYS A 141 -2.61 65.43 14.31
N GLU A 142 -2.91 64.18 14.64
CA GLU A 142 -4.15 63.52 14.20
C GLU A 142 -5.39 64.18 14.83
N LEU A 143 -6.07 65.03 14.06
CA LEU A 143 -7.34 65.66 14.45
C LEU A 143 -8.54 64.75 14.13
N ILE A 144 -9.33 64.45 15.15
CA ILE A 144 -10.61 63.74 14.99
C ILE A 144 -11.71 64.79 14.75
N HIS A 145 -12.36 64.74 13.59
CA HIS A 145 -13.53 65.57 13.30
C HIS A 145 -14.76 65.06 14.07
N LEU A 146 -15.36 65.93 14.87
CA LEU A 146 -16.60 65.66 15.61
C LEU A 146 -17.83 66.15 14.83
N LEU A 147 -18.98 65.57 15.15
CA LEU A 147 -20.28 65.94 14.56
C LEU A 147 -20.54 67.45 14.70
N PRO A 148 -20.81 68.18 13.61
CA PRO A 148 -21.07 69.61 13.66
C PRO A 148 -22.31 69.96 14.48
N ILE A 149 -22.23 71.02 15.29
CA ILE A 149 -23.37 71.53 16.05
C ILE A 149 -24.02 72.67 15.25
N LYS A 150 -25.35 72.67 15.19
CA LYS A 150 -26.14 73.69 14.50
C LYS A 150 -26.69 74.68 15.52
N ASP A 151 -26.29 75.94 15.39
CA ASP A 151 -26.87 77.06 16.12
C ASP A 151 -27.63 77.99 15.15
N LYS A 152 -28.32 79.01 15.65
CA LYS A 152 -29.18 79.92 14.88
C LYS A 152 -28.44 80.69 13.77
N GLY A 153 -27.11 80.76 13.82
CA GLY A 153 -26.26 81.38 12.80
C GLY A 153 -25.62 80.42 11.77
N GLY A 154 -25.73 79.10 11.92
CA GLY A 154 -25.13 78.14 10.99
C GLY A 154 -24.60 76.85 11.62
N ILE A 155 -23.93 76.05 10.81
CA ILE A 155 -23.33 74.76 11.20
C ILE A 155 -21.83 74.96 11.46
N ILE A 156 -21.39 74.72 12.70
CA ILE A 156 -19.99 74.87 13.09
C ILE A 156 -19.34 73.48 13.22
N PRO A 157 -18.33 73.14 12.39
CA PRO A 157 -17.59 71.89 12.53
C PRO A 157 -16.66 71.96 13.75
N ARG A 158 -16.45 70.81 14.41
CA ARG A 158 -15.53 70.67 15.55
C ARG A 158 -14.43 69.66 15.24
N THR A 159 -13.24 69.87 15.80
CA THR A 159 -12.12 68.93 15.82
C THR A 159 -11.59 68.77 17.24
N MET A 160 -10.98 67.62 17.53
CA MET A 160 -10.31 67.34 18.80
C MET A 160 -9.02 66.56 18.54
N GLU A 161 -7.96 66.89 19.28
CA GLU A 161 -6.69 66.14 19.25
C GLU A 161 -6.83 64.81 20.01
N LYS A 162 -6.29 63.73 19.45
CA LYS A 162 -6.36 62.37 20.01
C LYS A 162 -5.33 62.22 21.15
N PRO A 163 -5.74 61.90 22.40
CA PRO A 163 -4.79 61.73 23.50
C PRO A 163 -3.93 60.47 23.31
N VAL A 164 -2.62 60.62 23.50
CA VAL A 164 -1.64 59.53 23.40
C VAL A 164 -1.68 58.69 24.68
N LEU A 165 -1.88 57.38 24.55
CA LEU A 165 -1.56 56.42 25.60
C LEU A 165 -0.13 55.93 25.36
N ASN A 166 0.76 56.20 26.30
CA ASN A 166 2.16 55.77 26.22
C ASN A 166 2.23 54.25 26.34
N VAL A 167 2.64 53.60 25.24
CA VAL A 167 3.30 52.29 25.28
C VAL A 167 4.64 52.52 24.61
N ALA A 168 5.72 52.45 25.40
CA ALA A 168 7.06 52.56 24.87
C ALA A 168 7.39 51.31 24.05
N GLN A 169 7.74 51.51 22.79
CA GLN A 169 8.59 50.63 22.00
C GLN A 169 9.87 51.42 21.74
N ASP A 170 11.04 50.81 21.95
CA ASP A 170 12.30 51.26 21.38
C ASP A 170 12.80 50.17 20.42
N GLU A 171 12.93 50.55 19.14
CA GLU A 171 13.15 49.74 17.93
C GLU A 171 13.76 50.71 16.88
N GLU A 172 14.94 50.55 16.26
CA GLU A 172 16.06 49.57 16.27
C GLU A 172 17.39 50.37 16.02
N GLU A 173 18.61 49.81 16.23
CA GLU A 173 19.75 49.86 15.25
C GLU A 173 21.09 49.21 15.72
N ASP A 174 21.79 48.56 14.78
CA ASP A 174 22.95 47.66 14.99
C ASP A 174 24.34 48.36 15.03
N THR A 175 25.22 47.97 15.97
CA THR A 175 26.52 47.32 15.65
C THR A 175 27.17 46.63 16.87
N GLU A 176 28.09 45.71 16.58
CA GLU A 176 28.72 44.75 17.51
C GLU A 176 29.55 45.41 18.64
N GLU A 177 29.19 45.15 19.91
CA GLU A 177 30.12 44.70 20.97
C GLU A 177 29.35 44.14 22.19
N MET A 178 30.06 43.57 23.17
CA MET A 178 29.50 42.67 24.19
C MET A 178 29.09 43.39 25.48
N GLU A 179 27.82 43.31 25.89
CA GLU A 179 27.36 43.50 27.29
C GLU A 179 25.93 42.93 27.39
N GLU A 180 25.75 41.83 28.12
CA GLU A 180 25.37 41.72 29.55
C GLU A 180 23.86 41.48 29.70
N GLY A 181 23.50 40.51 30.57
CA GLY A 181 22.14 39.99 30.63
C GLY A 181 21.22 40.86 31.50
N GLU A 182 20.02 41.15 31.01
CA GLU A 182 18.97 41.70 31.86
C GLU A 182 18.57 40.67 32.93
N ASP A 183 18.86 40.98 34.19
CA ASP A 183 18.47 40.18 35.36
C ASP A 183 16.94 40.08 35.45
N PHE A 184 16.41 38.98 34.92
CA PHE A 184 15.23 38.38 35.52
C PHE A 184 15.59 38.07 36.97
N ASN A 185 14.82 38.63 37.93
CA ASN A 185 14.84 38.18 39.32
C ASN A 185 14.37 36.71 39.39
N GLU A 186 15.29 35.79 39.12
CA GLU A 186 15.16 34.40 39.55
C GLU A 186 15.24 34.41 41.07
N GLU A 187 14.08 34.25 41.73
CA GLU A 187 14.05 33.78 43.10
C GLU A 187 14.95 32.52 43.17
N PRO A 188 15.93 32.46 44.09
CA PRO A 188 16.95 31.43 44.07
C PRO A 188 16.29 30.06 44.12
N LEU A 189 16.38 29.32 43.01
CA LEU A 189 15.78 28.00 42.87
C LEU A 189 16.19 27.15 44.07
N PRO A 190 15.24 26.59 44.85
CA PRO A 190 15.58 25.67 45.91
C PRO A 190 16.42 24.55 45.31
N VAL A 191 17.48 24.13 46.02
CA VAL A 191 18.33 23.01 45.59
C VAL A 191 17.55 21.71 45.76
N LEU A 192 16.62 21.50 44.83
CA LEU A 192 15.69 20.38 44.79
C LEU A 192 16.49 19.11 44.53
N THR A 193 16.22 18.10 45.33
CA THR A 193 16.79 16.77 45.14
C THR A 193 16.39 16.23 43.76
N PRO A 194 17.19 15.32 43.16
CA PRO A 194 16.87 14.74 41.86
C PRO A 194 15.50 14.03 41.83
N GLU A 195 15.01 13.59 42.99
CA GLU A 195 13.69 12.98 43.15
C GLU A 195 12.55 14.01 43.07
N GLU A 196 12.70 15.17 43.71
CA GLU A 196 11.74 16.28 43.64
C GLU A 196 11.67 16.88 42.23
N MET A 197 12.81 17.05 41.56
CA MET A 197 12.85 17.45 40.15
C MET A 197 12.14 16.44 39.24
N ALA A 198 12.27 15.13 39.52
CA ALA A 198 11.54 14.09 38.82
C ALA A 198 10.03 14.05 39.18
N ALA A 199 9.64 14.50 40.37
CA ALA A 199 8.24 14.63 40.79
C ALA A 199 7.56 15.84 40.11
N GLN A 200 8.19 17.02 40.15
CA GLN A 200 7.71 18.22 39.44
C GLN A 200 7.60 17.99 37.93
N ARG A 201 8.58 17.29 37.33
CA ARG A 201 8.51 16.86 35.92
C ARG A 201 7.30 15.97 35.65
N ARG A 202 6.95 15.05 36.56
CA ARG A 202 5.77 14.19 36.45
C ARG A 202 4.47 14.97 36.56
N GLN A 203 4.39 15.93 37.49
CA GLN A 203 3.24 16.83 37.66
C GLN A 203 3.00 17.70 36.42
N LYS A 204 4.01 18.47 35.96
CA LYS A 204 3.91 19.28 34.73
C LYS A 204 3.51 18.45 33.50
N LEU A 205 4.04 17.24 33.37
CA LEU A 205 3.69 16.32 32.28
C LEU A 205 2.24 15.81 32.40
N GLN A 206 1.73 15.60 33.62
CA GLN A 206 0.33 15.24 33.88
C GLN A 206 -0.62 16.42 33.60
N GLU A 207 -0.27 17.64 33.99
CA GLU A 207 -1.02 18.87 33.66
C GLU A 207 -1.13 19.06 32.14
N ARG A 208 -0.01 18.97 31.42
CA ARG A 208 0.00 19.05 29.95
C ARG A 208 -0.83 17.93 29.31
N LYS A 209 -0.80 16.70 29.85
CA LYS A 209 -1.69 15.60 29.41
C LYS A 209 -3.17 15.90 29.63
N MET A 210 -3.54 16.40 30.81
CA MET A 210 -4.92 16.77 31.14
C MET A 210 -5.42 17.90 30.22
N HIS A 211 -4.55 18.87 29.92
CA HIS A 211 -4.87 19.95 28.99
C HIS A 211 -5.03 19.46 27.54
N ILE A 212 -4.14 18.60 27.04
CA ILE A 212 -4.29 17.93 25.73
C ILE A 212 -5.61 17.17 25.65
N ALA A 213 -5.97 16.42 26.70
CA ALA A 213 -7.23 15.68 26.77
C ALA A 213 -8.45 16.61 26.76
N ALA A 214 -8.43 17.71 27.54
CA ALA A 214 -9.50 18.69 27.57
C ALA A 214 -9.72 19.38 26.21
N LEU A 215 -8.64 19.75 25.51
CA LEU A 215 -8.72 20.29 24.15
C LEU A 215 -9.26 19.24 23.16
N ALA A 216 -8.73 18.02 23.20
CA ALA A 216 -9.17 16.93 22.32
C ALA A 216 -10.66 16.61 22.48
N SER A 217 -11.14 16.42 23.72
CA SER A 217 -12.56 16.17 24.00
C SER A 217 -13.47 17.32 23.55
N ALA A 218 -13.05 18.57 23.73
CA ALA A 218 -13.81 19.73 23.27
C ALA A 218 -13.92 19.80 21.73
N ILE A 219 -12.83 19.48 21.02
CA ILE A 219 -12.81 19.46 19.55
C ILE A 219 -13.70 18.32 19.02
N LEU A 220 -13.65 17.13 19.63
CA LEU A 220 -14.50 15.98 19.25
C LEU A 220 -15.99 16.22 19.56
N SER A 221 -16.34 16.99 20.60
CA SER A 221 -17.75 17.28 20.93
C SER A 221 -18.43 18.24 19.96
N GLU A 222 -17.70 19.25 19.46
CA GLU A 222 -18.21 20.23 18.49
C GLU A 222 -17.07 20.69 17.56
N PRO A 223 -16.87 20.07 16.39
CA PRO A 223 -15.76 20.44 15.50
C PRO A 223 -15.94 21.83 14.89
N ASP A 224 -17.16 22.18 14.44
CA ASP A 224 -17.48 23.41 13.71
C ASP A 224 -17.07 24.70 14.47
N ASN A 225 -17.33 24.74 15.78
CA ASN A 225 -17.09 25.92 16.61
C ASN A 225 -15.67 25.97 17.20
N ASN A 226 -15.02 24.81 17.40
CA ASN A 226 -13.78 24.70 18.18
C ASN A 226 -12.48 24.72 17.35
N ILE A 227 -12.53 25.16 16.10
CA ILE A 227 -11.35 25.15 15.21
C ILE A 227 -10.16 26.01 15.72
N LYS A 228 -10.43 26.98 16.61
CA LYS A 228 -9.39 27.73 17.33
C LYS A 228 -8.62 26.85 18.33
N LYS A 229 -9.31 25.94 19.03
CA LYS A 229 -8.68 24.95 19.94
C LYS A 229 -7.81 23.96 19.19
N LEU A 230 -8.15 23.64 17.94
CA LEU A 230 -7.28 22.83 17.07
C LEU A 230 -5.96 23.56 16.75
N LYS A 231 -6.00 24.88 16.52
CA LYS A 231 -4.80 25.71 16.35
C LYS A 231 -3.96 25.79 17.64
N GLU A 232 -4.60 25.91 18.79
CA GLU A 232 -3.98 25.91 20.12
C GLU A 232 -3.29 24.56 20.42
N LEU A 233 -3.99 23.45 20.24
CA LEU A 233 -3.43 22.09 20.39
C LEU A 233 -2.24 21.88 19.45
N ARG A 234 -2.31 22.39 18.21
CA ARG A 234 -1.20 22.36 17.24
C ARG A 234 0.00 23.21 17.69
N ALA A 235 -0.20 24.31 18.41
CA ALA A 235 0.90 25.15 18.90
C ALA A 235 1.80 24.40 19.90
N MET A 236 1.25 23.46 20.66
CA MET A 236 1.99 22.58 21.59
C MET A 236 2.96 21.61 20.90
N LEU A 237 2.96 21.52 19.55
CA LEU A 237 4.03 20.87 18.80
C LEU A 237 5.37 21.63 18.86
N MET A 238 5.36 22.89 19.27
CA MET A 238 6.53 23.76 19.41
C MET A 238 6.93 24.02 20.87
N GLU A 239 6.38 23.25 21.82
CA GLU A 239 6.64 23.35 23.27
C GLU A 239 8.14 23.47 23.58
N GLN A 240 8.55 24.48 24.35
CA GLN A 240 9.95 24.82 24.56
C GLN A 240 10.58 24.13 25.79
N ASP A 241 9.79 23.77 26.81
CA ASP A 241 10.24 23.19 28.09
C ASP A 241 11.16 21.96 27.95
N PRO A 242 12.46 22.02 28.29
CA PRO A 242 13.40 20.91 28.07
C PRO A 242 12.98 19.57 28.68
N ASN A 243 12.42 19.64 29.89
CA ASN A 243 12.03 18.46 30.65
C ASN A 243 10.82 17.73 30.06
N VAL A 244 9.94 18.42 29.31
CA VAL A 244 8.61 17.93 28.95
C VAL A 244 8.37 17.92 27.43
N ALA A 245 8.99 18.84 26.68
CA ALA A 245 8.79 19.08 25.24
C ALA A 245 8.80 17.80 24.40
N VAL A 246 9.81 16.94 24.55
CA VAL A 246 9.91 15.70 23.75
C VAL A 246 8.69 14.79 23.93
N ILE A 247 8.12 14.71 25.14
CA ILE A 247 6.99 13.83 25.42
C ILE A 247 5.67 14.51 25.03
N VAL A 248 5.50 15.80 25.32
CA VAL A 248 4.32 16.58 24.90
C VAL A 248 4.21 16.61 23.38
N ARG A 249 5.29 16.93 22.64
CA ARG A 249 5.27 16.93 21.17
C ARG A 249 4.84 15.57 20.60
N LYS A 250 5.34 14.44 21.16
CA LYS A 250 4.92 13.08 20.78
C LYS A 250 3.43 12.83 21.04
N LEU A 251 2.94 13.19 22.23
CA LEU A 251 1.52 13.02 22.61
C LEU A 251 0.59 13.86 21.74
N VAL A 252 0.97 15.11 21.45
CA VAL A 252 0.22 16.02 20.58
C VAL A 252 0.19 15.51 19.14
N MET A 253 1.31 15.00 18.61
CA MET A 253 1.37 14.39 17.27
C MET A 253 0.34 13.25 17.12
N VAL A 254 0.32 12.31 18.08
CA VAL A 254 -0.58 11.15 18.06
C VAL A 254 -2.03 11.58 18.32
N SER A 255 -2.26 12.52 19.23
CA SER A 255 -3.62 13.01 19.54
C SER A 255 -4.24 13.74 18.35
N LEU A 256 -3.48 14.62 17.68
CA LEU A 256 -3.93 15.30 16.45
C LEU A 256 -4.24 14.30 15.33
N MET A 257 -3.43 13.25 15.18
CA MET A 257 -3.68 12.20 14.20
C MET A 257 -5.05 11.53 14.42
N GLU A 258 -5.37 11.09 15.64
CA GLU A 258 -6.67 10.47 15.94
C GLU A 258 -7.83 11.47 15.72
N ILE A 259 -7.68 12.71 16.20
CA ILE A 259 -8.66 13.79 15.97
C ILE A 259 -8.93 13.99 14.46
N PHE A 260 -7.89 13.94 13.61
CA PHE A 260 -8.07 14.03 12.16
C PHE A 260 -8.72 12.78 11.55
N LYS A 261 -8.48 11.56 12.08
CA LYS A 261 -9.18 10.35 11.62
C LYS A 261 -10.70 10.45 11.86
N ASP A 262 -11.13 11.06 12.97
CA ASP A 262 -12.55 11.17 13.35
C ASP A 262 -13.28 12.36 12.68
N ILE A 263 -12.60 13.50 12.47
CA ILE A 263 -13.25 14.74 11.97
C ILE A 263 -13.25 14.84 10.45
N VAL A 264 -12.32 14.18 9.74
CA VAL A 264 -12.17 14.36 8.30
C VAL A 264 -13.37 13.79 7.54
N PRO A 265 -14.01 14.59 6.65
CA PRO A 265 -15.11 14.11 5.83
C PRO A 265 -14.63 13.09 4.78
N SER A 266 -15.51 12.17 4.39
CA SER A 266 -15.22 11.15 3.38
C SER A 266 -15.08 11.69 1.94
N TYR A 267 -15.29 12.99 1.72
CA TYR A 267 -15.16 13.66 0.41
C TYR A 267 -13.96 14.60 0.37
N LYS A 268 -13.42 14.82 -0.83
CA LYS A 268 -12.34 15.79 -1.06
C LYS A 268 -12.89 17.21 -0.99
N ILE A 269 -12.32 18.03 -0.11
CA ILE A 269 -12.67 19.45 0.02
C ILE A 269 -12.00 20.19 -1.14
N ARG A 270 -12.78 20.84 -2.01
CA ARG A 270 -12.24 21.66 -3.10
C ARG A 270 -11.94 23.07 -2.58
N PRO A 271 -10.76 23.66 -2.88
CA PRO A 271 -10.53 25.08 -2.61
C PRO A 271 -11.49 25.93 -3.45
N LEU A 272 -12.21 26.84 -2.79
CA LEU A 272 -13.15 27.77 -3.43
C LEU A 272 -12.39 28.76 -4.31
N THR A 273 -12.90 29.01 -5.51
CA THR A 273 -12.35 30.05 -6.40
C THR A 273 -12.65 31.44 -5.84
N GLU A 274 -11.83 32.44 -6.18
CA GLU A 274 -12.00 33.82 -5.69
C GLU A 274 -13.39 34.39 -6.02
N ALA A 275 -13.91 34.07 -7.21
CA ALA A 275 -15.28 34.41 -7.62
C ALA A 275 -16.34 33.78 -6.71
N GLU A 276 -16.17 32.52 -6.30
CA GLU A 276 -17.10 31.82 -5.38
C GLU A 276 -16.99 32.36 -3.94
N LYS A 277 -15.81 32.81 -3.51
CA LYS A 277 -15.61 33.49 -2.21
C LYS A 277 -16.29 34.86 -2.17
N ALA A 278 -16.29 35.60 -3.28
CA ALA A 278 -16.99 36.88 -3.40
C ALA A 278 -18.53 36.76 -3.41
N THR A 279 -19.10 35.58 -3.69
CA THR A 279 -20.56 35.39 -3.66
C THR A 279 -21.12 35.41 -2.24
N LYS A 280 -22.13 36.26 -1.99
CA LYS A 280 -22.85 36.30 -0.71
C LYS A 280 -23.72 35.05 -0.53
N VAL A 281 -23.30 34.16 0.35
CA VAL A 281 -24.02 32.91 0.71
C VAL A 281 -24.87 33.10 1.97
N LYS A 282 -25.66 32.07 2.33
CA LYS A 282 -26.38 32.04 3.62
C LYS A 282 -25.38 31.86 4.77
N LYS A 283 -25.73 32.34 5.96
CA LYS A 283 -24.88 32.23 7.17
C LYS A 283 -24.42 30.80 7.47
N GLU A 284 -25.31 29.80 7.34
CA GLU A 284 -24.99 28.38 7.54
C GLU A 284 -23.95 27.88 6.53
N THR A 285 -24.17 28.14 5.24
CA THR A 285 -23.22 27.79 4.18
C THR A 285 -21.89 28.54 4.27
N GLN A 286 -21.87 29.74 4.86
CA GLN A 286 -20.63 30.47 5.13
C GLN A 286 -19.84 29.82 6.27
N LYS A 287 -20.50 29.50 7.40
CA LYS A 287 -19.85 28.78 8.51
C LYS A 287 -19.22 27.47 8.07
N LEU A 288 -19.91 26.69 7.23
CA LEU A 288 -19.39 25.44 6.71
C LEU A 288 -18.13 25.66 5.86
N ARG A 289 -18.11 26.68 4.99
CA ARG A 289 -16.90 27.05 4.21
C ARG A 289 -15.74 27.48 5.10
N GLU A 290 -16.00 28.31 6.11
CA GLU A 290 -14.99 28.77 7.07
C GLU A 290 -14.41 27.60 7.87
N PHE A 291 -15.25 26.62 8.25
CA PHE A 291 -14.82 25.38 8.88
C PHE A 291 -14.00 24.50 7.92
N GLU A 292 -14.44 24.28 6.68
CA GLU A 292 -13.71 23.47 5.68
C GLU A 292 -12.33 24.08 5.33
N GLU A 293 -12.25 25.38 5.08
CA GLU A 293 -10.99 26.08 4.83
C GLU A 293 -10.08 26.06 6.07
N GLY A 294 -10.66 26.22 7.26
CA GLY A 294 -9.96 26.03 8.53
C GLY A 294 -9.41 24.62 8.69
N LEU A 295 -10.19 23.58 8.40
CA LEU A 295 -9.80 22.18 8.61
C LEU A 295 -8.66 21.80 7.65
N VAL A 296 -8.79 22.16 6.37
CA VAL A 296 -7.76 21.92 5.35
C VAL A 296 -6.47 22.68 5.67
N SER A 297 -6.56 23.92 6.15
CA SER A 297 -5.36 24.69 6.53
C SER A 297 -4.70 24.12 7.79
N GLN A 298 -5.45 23.81 8.86
CA GLN A 298 -4.89 23.17 10.06
C GLN A 298 -4.24 21.82 9.75
N TYR A 299 -4.85 21.02 8.87
CA TYR A 299 -4.27 19.76 8.40
C TYR A 299 -2.99 19.97 7.59
N LYS A 300 -2.95 20.97 6.67
CA LYS A 300 -1.72 21.34 5.94
C LYS A 300 -0.58 21.71 6.91
N PHE A 301 -0.84 22.61 7.86
CA PHE A 301 0.15 23.03 8.86
C PHE A 301 0.61 21.90 9.78
N TYR A 302 -0.28 20.94 10.08
CA TYR A 302 0.09 19.74 10.83
C TYR A 302 1.05 18.85 10.02
N LEU A 303 0.76 18.61 8.75
CA LEU A 303 1.65 17.85 7.85
C LEU A 303 3.00 18.57 7.63
N GLU A 304 3.00 19.90 7.52
CA GLU A 304 4.23 20.73 7.50
C GLU A 304 5.09 20.50 8.73
N ASN A 305 4.49 20.52 9.92
CA ASN A 305 5.21 20.28 11.18
C ASN A 305 5.80 18.85 11.22
N LEU A 306 5.05 17.84 10.79
CA LEU A 306 5.58 16.47 10.69
C LEU A 306 6.75 16.39 9.70
N GLU A 307 6.61 17.00 8.51
CA GLU A 307 7.70 17.09 7.53
C GLU A 307 8.94 17.78 8.11
N GLN A 308 8.77 18.89 8.85
CA GLN A 308 9.90 19.58 9.51
C GLN A 308 10.59 18.67 10.51
N THR A 309 9.87 17.94 11.35
CA THR A 309 10.53 17.04 12.32
C THR A 309 11.33 15.92 11.66
N ILE A 310 10.90 15.45 10.49
CA ILE A 310 11.64 14.46 9.68
C ILE A 310 12.84 15.10 8.98
N LYS A 311 12.71 16.32 8.45
CA LYS A 311 13.80 17.08 7.81
C LYS A 311 14.88 17.48 8.80
N ASP A 312 14.53 18.00 9.96
CA ASP A 312 15.46 18.38 11.04
C ASP A 312 16.25 17.14 11.50
N TRP A 313 15.60 15.99 11.65
CA TRP A 313 16.26 14.71 11.93
C TRP A 313 17.24 14.29 10.81
N LYS A 314 16.82 14.35 9.54
CA LYS A 314 17.66 13.94 8.40
C LYS A 314 18.86 14.84 8.17
N GLN A 315 18.68 16.15 8.23
CA GLN A 315 19.76 17.11 7.96
C GLN A 315 20.81 17.14 9.07
N ARG A 316 20.52 16.59 10.26
CA ARG A 316 21.35 16.66 11.48
C ARG A 316 21.83 18.07 11.84
N LYS A 317 21.20 19.11 11.28
CA LYS A 317 21.59 20.49 11.51
C LYS A 317 21.23 20.83 12.93
N LEU A 318 22.26 21.06 13.75
CA LEU A 318 22.13 21.85 14.96
C LEU A 318 21.58 23.22 14.53
N LYS A 319 20.27 23.43 14.68
CA LYS A 319 19.76 24.78 14.88
C LYS A 319 20.40 25.27 16.18
N LYS A 320 20.94 26.50 16.18
CA LYS A 320 21.64 27.07 17.34
C LYS A 320 20.73 27.24 18.57
N SER A 321 19.41 27.10 18.40
CA SER A 321 18.46 26.97 19.50
C SER A 321 18.55 25.58 20.15
N ASN A 322 19.04 25.60 21.39
CA ASN A 322 19.23 24.44 22.28
C ASN A 322 17.95 23.63 22.53
N VAL A 323 18.09 22.54 23.31
CA VAL A 323 17.10 21.87 24.19
C VAL A 323 17.00 20.34 24.01
N VAL A 324 17.04 19.80 22.79
CA VAL A 324 16.68 18.37 22.54
C VAL A 324 17.88 17.51 22.12
N SER A 325 18.02 16.31 22.71
CA SER A 325 19.11 15.37 22.39
C SER A 325 18.91 14.62 21.06
N LEU A 326 20.00 14.22 20.39
CA LEU A 326 19.95 13.48 19.11
C LEU A 326 19.10 12.18 19.17
N LYS A 327 19.13 11.47 20.30
CA LYS A 327 18.28 10.28 20.53
C LYS A 327 16.79 10.66 20.61
N ALA A 328 16.46 11.80 21.20
CA ALA A 328 15.10 12.31 21.28
C ALA A 328 14.57 12.76 19.91
N TYR A 329 15.40 13.39 19.06
CA TYR A 329 15.04 13.71 17.67
C TYR A 329 14.71 12.46 16.85
N LYS A 330 15.52 11.40 16.93
CA LYS A 330 15.21 10.11 16.26
C LYS A 330 13.86 9.57 16.72
N GLY A 331 13.61 9.53 18.03
CA GLY A 331 12.34 9.04 18.59
C GLY A 331 11.14 9.98 18.34
N LEU A 332 11.35 11.25 17.96
CA LEU A 332 10.32 12.16 17.49
C LEU A 332 10.00 11.86 16.02
N ALA A 333 11.02 11.75 15.16
CA ALA A 333 10.87 11.41 13.74
C ALA A 333 10.20 10.04 13.56
N GLU A 334 10.55 9.02 14.34
CA GLU A 334 9.89 7.71 14.34
C GLU A 334 8.37 7.81 14.60
N ILE A 335 7.93 8.71 15.48
CA ILE A 335 6.50 8.92 15.79
C ILE A 335 5.83 9.77 14.72
N ALA A 336 6.50 10.79 14.19
CA ALA A 336 6.00 11.57 13.05
C ALA A 336 5.77 10.69 11.82
N VAL A 337 6.69 9.77 11.52
CA VAL A 337 6.54 8.79 10.44
C VAL A 337 5.40 7.82 10.70
N LYS A 338 5.22 7.31 11.93
CA LYS A 338 4.04 6.51 12.30
C LYS A 338 2.74 7.27 12.04
N CYS A 339 2.66 8.54 12.44
CA CYS A 339 1.47 9.37 12.21
C CYS A 339 1.17 9.53 10.71
N LEU A 340 2.17 9.83 9.88
CA LEU A 340 2.01 9.91 8.42
C LEU A 340 1.58 8.56 7.81
N CYS A 341 2.16 7.46 8.27
CA CYS A 341 1.84 6.10 7.81
C CYS A 341 0.39 5.72 8.13
N GLU A 342 -0.07 5.99 9.35
CA GLU A 342 -1.44 5.71 9.75
C GLU A 342 -2.47 6.61 9.07
N LEU A 343 -2.15 7.89 8.84
CA LEU A 343 -3.01 8.80 8.05
C LEU A 343 -3.13 8.36 6.60
N LEU A 344 -2.04 7.87 5.98
CA LEU A 344 -2.09 7.33 4.62
C LEU A 344 -3.00 6.10 4.51
N VAL A 345 -3.01 5.24 5.54
CA VAL A 345 -3.86 4.04 5.61
C VAL A 345 -5.32 4.41 5.91
N ALA A 346 -5.57 5.32 6.85
CA ALA A 346 -6.93 5.71 7.26
C ALA A 346 -7.63 6.64 6.26
N LEU A 347 -6.91 7.58 5.65
CA LEU A 347 -7.45 8.68 4.84
C LEU A 347 -6.85 8.74 3.41
N PRO A 348 -6.78 7.63 2.63
CA PRO A 348 -6.19 7.63 1.30
C PRO A 348 -6.95 8.49 0.27
N HIS A 349 -8.19 8.84 0.57
CA HIS A 349 -9.05 9.66 -0.29
C HIS A 349 -9.02 11.15 0.06
N PHE A 350 -8.46 11.56 1.19
CA PHE A 350 -8.52 12.95 1.63
C PHE A 350 -7.45 13.84 0.94
N ASN A 351 -7.57 15.15 1.12
CA ASN A 351 -6.65 16.13 0.55
C ASN A 351 -5.19 15.87 0.98
N PHE A 352 -4.24 16.24 0.12
CA PHE A 352 -2.78 16.04 0.30
C PHE A 352 -2.26 14.60 0.39
N HIS A 353 -3.08 13.56 0.11
CA HIS A 353 -2.62 12.16 0.08
C HIS A 353 -1.35 11.95 -0.79
N ASN A 354 -1.29 12.58 -1.98
CA ASN A 354 -0.11 12.55 -2.86
C ASN A 354 1.16 13.09 -2.17
N ASN A 355 1.06 14.17 -1.40
CA ASN A 355 2.22 14.76 -0.73
C ASN A 355 2.73 13.84 0.39
N ILE A 356 1.81 13.20 1.13
CA ILE A 356 2.16 12.20 2.15
C ILE A 356 2.89 11.02 1.51
N ILE A 357 2.43 10.54 0.34
CA ILE A 357 3.11 9.50 -0.45
C ILE A 357 4.52 9.94 -0.86
N VAL A 358 4.68 11.16 -1.38
CA VAL A 358 5.99 11.70 -1.79
C VAL A 358 6.96 11.82 -0.61
N LEU A 359 6.48 12.10 0.61
CA LEU A 359 7.31 12.06 1.81
C LEU A 359 7.64 10.64 2.28
N ILE A 360 6.69 9.71 2.28
CA ILE A 360 6.88 8.36 2.82
C ILE A 360 7.79 7.50 1.93
N VAL A 361 7.63 7.54 0.61
CA VAL A 361 8.34 6.63 -0.30
C VAL A 361 9.88 6.75 -0.20
N PRO A 362 10.51 7.94 -0.14
CA PRO A 362 11.94 8.07 0.11
C PRO A 362 12.40 7.49 1.46
N LEU A 363 11.54 7.50 2.50
CA LEU A 363 11.84 6.93 3.83
C LEU A 363 11.87 5.39 3.80
N MET A 364 11.17 4.76 2.84
CA MET A 364 11.27 3.31 2.60
C MET A 364 12.70 2.88 2.21
N ASN A 365 13.57 3.81 1.79
CA ASN A 365 14.99 3.55 1.48
C ASN A 365 15.96 4.30 2.41
N ASP A 366 15.57 4.57 3.66
CA ASP A 366 16.46 5.09 4.72
C ASP A 366 17.14 3.98 5.53
N ALA A 367 18.38 4.20 5.95
CA ALA A 367 19.21 3.24 6.70
C ALA A 367 18.62 2.75 8.04
N SER A 368 17.64 3.44 8.65
CA SER A 368 17.00 3.00 9.90
C SER A 368 15.93 1.94 9.63
N LYS A 369 16.28 0.66 9.82
CA LYS A 369 15.40 -0.50 9.62
C LYS A 369 13.97 -0.31 10.18
N MET A 370 13.84 0.16 11.42
CA MET A 370 12.54 0.41 12.05
C MET A 370 11.65 1.42 11.29
N ILE A 371 12.23 2.49 10.74
CA ILE A 371 11.47 3.51 9.99
C ILE A 371 11.01 2.93 8.65
N SER A 372 11.89 2.20 7.97
CA SER A 372 11.56 1.59 6.68
C SER A 372 10.56 0.45 6.79
N GLU A 373 10.63 -0.37 7.84
CA GLU A 373 9.64 -1.43 8.10
C GLU A 373 8.24 -0.83 8.30
N LEU A 374 8.12 0.24 9.08
CA LEU A 374 6.85 0.96 9.29
C LEU A 374 6.28 1.52 7.98
N CYS A 375 7.11 2.20 7.17
CA CYS A 375 6.68 2.71 5.85
C CYS A 375 6.27 1.58 4.90
N CYS A 376 7.08 0.51 4.81
CA CYS A 376 6.79 -0.65 3.98
C CYS A 376 5.51 -1.37 4.43
N GLU A 377 5.27 -1.53 5.72
CA GLU A 377 4.04 -2.14 6.25
C GLU A 377 2.81 -1.25 5.96
N ALA A 378 2.93 0.06 6.12
CA ALA A 378 1.86 1.00 5.82
C ALA A 378 1.46 0.97 4.33
N VAL A 379 2.42 0.96 3.41
CA VAL A 379 2.12 0.82 1.97
C VAL A 379 1.56 -0.56 1.63
N LYS A 380 2.04 -1.65 2.27
CA LYS A 380 1.42 -2.98 2.15
C LYS A 380 -0.04 -3.00 2.64
N LYS A 381 -0.37 -2.26 3.70
CA LYS A 381 -1.75 -2.09 4.20
C LYS A 381 -2.60 -1.26 3.23
N LEU A 382 -2.07 -0.15 2.71
CA LEU A 382 -2.72 0.67 1.69
C LEU A 382 -3.09 -0.13 0.44
N PHE A 383 -2.15 -0.90 -0.13
CA PHE A 383 -2.42 -1.73 -1.31
C PHE A 383 -3.45 -2.85 -1.05
N LYS A 384 -3.63 -3.25 0.22
CA LYS A 384 -4.68 -4.18 0.66
C LYS A 384 -6.02 -3.49 0.98
N GLN A 385 -6.10 -2.16 0.99
CA GLN A 385 -7.31 -1.41 1.33
C GLN A 385 -7.85 -0.55 0.18
N ASP A 386 -6.99 -0.06 -0.72
CA ASP A 386 -7.41 0.76 -1.86
C ASP A 386 -8.20 -0.06 -2.89
N LYS A 387 -9.53 0.10 -2.86
CA LYS A 387 -10.46 -0.50 -3.83
C LYS A 387 -10.58 0.28 -5.14
N LEU A 388 -10.16 1.55 -5.17
CA LEU A 388 -10.31 2.44 -6.33
C LEU A 388 -9.04 2.51 -7.18
N GLY A 389 -7.87 2.27 -6.58
CA GLY A 389 -6.57 2.25 -7.23
C GLY A 389 -5.91 3.62 -7.38
N CYS A 390 -6.57 4.70 -6.94
CA CYS A 390 -6.04 6.06 -7.07
C CYS A 390 -4.80 6.30 -6.19
N ALA A 391 -4.80 5.77 -4.96
CA ALA A 391 -3.67 5.94 -4.05
C ALA A 391 -2.53 4.97 -4.42
N SER A 392 -2.86 3.74 -4.84
CA SER A 392 -1.86 2.80 -5.34
C SER A 392 -1.11 3.31 -6.56
N LEU A 393 -1.82 3.94 -7.52
CA LEU A 393 -1.19 4.55 -8.70
C LEU A 393 -0.21 5.68 -8.31
N GLY A 394 -0.60 6.53 -7.34
CA GLY A 394 0.26 7.59 -6.81
C GLY A 394 1.55 7.04 -6.21
N VAL A 395 1.45 6.01 -5.36
CA VAL A 395 2.61 5.33 -4.77
C VAL A 395 3.52 4.72 -5.83
N VAL A 396 2.95 3.99 -6.79
CA VAL A 396 3.71 3.31 -7.87
C VAL A 396 4.46 4.32 -8.74
N LYS A 397 3.84 5.47 -9.08
CA LYS A 397 4.51 6.59 -9.78
C LYS A 397 5.72 7.12 -8.99
N VAL A 398 5.59 7.34 -7.69
CA VAL A 398 6.70 7.85 -6.85
C VAL A 398 7.80 6.80 -6.63
N ILE A 399 7.47 5.51 -6.46
CA ILE A 399 8.47 4.43 -6.36
C ILE A 399 9.25 4.31 -7.68
N SER A 400 8.59 4.37 -8.83
CA SER A 400 9.24 4.39 -10.15
C SER A 400 10.24 5.54 -10.30
N GLY A 401 9.83 6.75 -9.87
CA GLY A 401 10.72 7.92 -9.80
C GLY A 401 11.92 7.72 -8.87
N LEU A 402 11.71 7.16 -7.67
CA LEU A 402 12.77 6.89 -6.70
C LEU A 402 13.82 5.89 -7.24
N VAL A 403 13.37 4.81 -7.89
CA VAL A 403 14.25 3.79 -8.48
C VAL A 403 15.09 4.39 -9.62
N ARG A 404 14.50 5.26 -10.46
CA ARG A 404 15.24 5.99 -11.49
C ARG A 404 16.25 6.96 -10.87
N GLY A 405 15.84 7.77 -9.89
CA GLY A 405 16.67 8.82 -9.29
C GLY A 405 17.83 8.32 -8.43
N ARG A 406 17.79 7.06 -7.95
CA ARG A 406 18.89 6.41 -7.20
C ARG A 406 19.71 5.40 -8.01
N ASN A 407 19.63 5.41 -9.35
CA ASN A 407 20.37 4.48 -10.21
C ASN A 407 20.27 3.00 -9.76
N TYR A 408 19.07 2.57 -9.37
CA TYR A 408 18.77 1.20 -8.90
C TYR A 408 19.43 0.78 -7.56
N ASP A 409 20.09 1.68 -6.83
CA ASP A 409 20.50 1.43 -5.43
C ASP A 409 19.31 1.63 -4.47
N VAL A 410 18.47 0.60 -4.40
CA VAL A 410 17.28 0.53 -3.56
C VAL A 410 17.24 -0.81 -2.84
N ARG A 411 16.78 -0.83 -1.59
CA ARG A 411 16.56 -2.10 -0.89
C ARG A 411 15.46 -2.94 -1.56
N PRO A 412 15.63 -4.28 -1.64
CA PRO A 412 14.63 -5.16 -2.27
C PRO A 412 13.28 -5.14 -1.57
N GLU A 413 13.22 -4.79 -0.29
CA GLU A 413 11.99 -4.61 0.48
C GLU A 413 11.01 -3.62 -0.18
N VAL A 414 11.51 -2.57 -0.84
CA VAL A 414 10.69 -1.53 -1.49
C VAL A 414 9.92 -2.11 -2.67
N LEU A 415 10.58 -2.88 -3.54
CA LEU A 415 9.92 -3.54 -4.68
C LEU A 415 9.02 -4.70 -4.23
N LYS A 416 9.38 -5.42 -3.16
CA LYS A 416 8.51 -6.46 -2.58
C LYS A 416 7.16 -5.92 -2.08
N VAL A 417 6.99 -4.61 -1.94
CA VAL A 417 5.67 -4.00 -1.69
C VAL A 417 4.75 -4.13 -2.90
N PHE A 418 5.25 -4.06 -4.15
CA PHE A 418 4.41 -4.26 -5.35
C PHE A 418 3.73 -5.63 -5.40
N LEU A 419 4.34 -6.67 -4.80
CA LEU A 419 3.71 -7.98 -4.66
C LEU A 419 2.36 -7.95 -3.90
N HIS A 420 2.08 -6.89 -3.15
CA HIS A 420 0.87 -6.74 -2.35
C HIS A 420 -0.26 -5.99 -3.09
N LEU A 421 -0.04 -5.59 -4.35
CA LEU A 421 -1.05 -4.94 -5.20
C LEU A 421 -2.22 -5.88 -5.54
N ARG A 422 -3.44 -5.39 -5.33
CA ARG A 422 -4.72 -6.05 -5.66
C ARG A 422 -5.13 -5.80 -7.12
N ILE A 423 -4.44 -6.45 -8.05
CA ILE A 423 -4.71 -6.33 -9.51
C ILE A 423 -5.19 -7.66 -10.09
N LYS A 424 -5.76 -8.55 -9.27
CA LYS A 424 -6.36 -9.80 -9.76
C LYS A 424 -7.80 -9.55 -10.20
N GLU A 425 -8.14 -9.93 -11.43
CA GLU A 425 -9.50 -9.76 -11.99
C GLU A 425 -10.60 -10.41 -11.13
N VAL A 426 -10.28 -11.52 -10.46
CA VAL A 426 -11.17 -12.24 -9.53
C VAL A 426 -11.57 -11.39 -8.31
N GLU A 427 -10.76 -10.40 -7.94
CA GLU A 427 -11.06 -9.46 -6.85
C GLU A 427 -12.03 -8.36 -7.30
N LEU A 428 -12.11 -8.04 -8.60
CA LEU A 428 -13.04 -7.03 -9.14
C LEU A 428 -14.51 -7.40 -8.92
N GLN A 429 -14.84 -8.69 -9.00
CA GLN A 429 -16.20 -9.19 -8.77
C GLN A 429 -16.57 -9.03 -7.28
N LYS A 430 -15.72 -9.53 -6.38
CA LYS A 430 -15.92 -9.44 -4.92
C LYS A 430 -15.94 -7.99 -4.42
N ASP A 431 -15.05 -7.14 -4.92
CA ASP A 431 -15.05 -5.71 -4.59
C ASP A 431 -16.37 -5.05 -4.96
N SER A 432 -16.98 -5.40 -6.11
CA SER A 432 -18.27 -4.83 -6.52
C SER A 432 -19.43 -5.21 -5.58
N GLU A 433 -19.37 -6.37 -4.94
CA GLU A 433 -20.34 -6.84 -3.94
C GLU A 433 -20.12 -6.19 -2.57
N ASP A 434 -18.87 -5.94 -2.17
CA ASP A 434 -18.53 -5.28 -0.90
C ASP A 434 -18.54 -3.75 -0.95
N ILE A 435 -18.52 -3.12 -2.14
CA ILE A 435 -18.78 -1.68 -2.32
C ILE A 435 -20.29 -1.41 -2.26
N ALA A 436 -21.13 -2.36 -2.68
CA ALA A 436 -22.57 -2.23 -2.56
C ALA A 436 -22.98 -2.13 -1.07
N PRO A 437 -23.62 -1.02 -0.62
CA PRO A 437 -23.99 -0.88 0.78
C PRO A 437 -25.03 -1.95 1.13
N LYS A 438 -24.70 -2.81 2.10
CA LYS A 438 -25.59 -3.84 2.67
C LYS A 438 -26.75 -3.19 3.42
N LYS A 439 -27.69 -2.57 2.68
CA LYS A 439 -28.88 -1.90 3.20
C LYS A 439 -29.72 -2.94 3.94
N LYS A 440 -29.65 -2.93 5.28
CA LYS A 440 -30.57 -3.70 6.14
C LYS A 440 -31.99 -3.46 5.66
N PHE A 441 -32.71 -4.52 5.30
CA PHE A 441 -34.09 -4.44 4.81
C PHE A 441 -35.05 -4.05 5.95
N MET A 442 -35.06 -2.76 6.31
CA MET A 442 -36.04 -2.19 7.23
C MET A 442 -37.46 -2.48 6.70
N THR A 443 -38.34 -2.97 7.57
CA THR A 443 -39.62 -3.51 7.15
C THR A 443 -40.47 -2.40 6.53
N TYR A 444 -41.12 -2.66 5.39
CA TYR A 444 -41.90 -1.66 4.66
C TYR A 444 -43.01 -0.97 5.50
N LYS A 445 -43.45 -1.60 6.60
CA LYS A 445 -44.36 -1.02 7.59
C LYS A 445 -43.70 0.08 8.43
N GLU A 446 -42.43 -0.07 8.83
CA GLU A 446 -41.71 0.86 9.70
C GLU A 446 -41.39 2.17 8.98
N LYS A 447 -40.86 2.08 7.74
CA LYS A 447 -40.62 3.23 6.85
C LYS A 447 -41.86 4.12 6.62
N ARG A 448 -43.09 3.64 6.90
CA ARG A 448 -44.35 4.31 6.58
C ARG A 448 -45.09 4.92 7.77
N LYS A 449 -44.78 4.57 9.02
CA LYS A 449 -45.63 4.93 10.17
C LYS A 449 -45.71 6.45 10.43
N ASN A 450 -44.60 7.19 10.35
CA ASN A 450 -44.53 8.57 10.90
C ASN A 450 -44.31 9.71 9.89
N LEU A 451 -44.62 9.54 8.59
CA LEU A 451 -44.35 10.58 7.57
C LEU A 451 -45.59 11.26 6.98
N SER A 452 -45.51 12.58 6.77
CA SER A 452 -46.47 13.36 5.98
C SER A 452 -46.52 12.95 4.50
N ARG A 453 -47.64 13.22 3.81
CA ARG A 453 -47.81 12.95 2.37
C ARG A 453 -46.74 13.64 1.51
N MET A 454 -46.23 14.81 1.91
CA MET A 454 -45.18 15.53 1.19
C MET A 454 -43.81 14.87 1.40
N GLN A 455 -43.41 14.63 2.64
CA GLN A 455 -42.17 13.91 2.99
C GLN A 455 -42.09 12.54 2.31
N ARG A 456 -43.21 11.81 2.17
CA ARG A 456 -43.26 10.54 1.42
C ARG A 456 -43.00 10.69 -0.09
N LYS A 457 -43.30 11.85 -0.70
CA LYS A 457 -42.94 12.12 -2.11
C LYS A 457 -41.46 12.47 -2.22
N TRP A 458 -40.96 13.30 -1.29
CA TRP A 458 -39.56 13.72 -1.24
C TRP A 458 -38.63 12.52 -1.01
N ARG A 459 -38.86 11.72 0.05
CA ARG A 459 -38.10 10.48 0.29
C ARG A 459 -38.14 9.50 -0.88
N LYS A 460 -39.23 9.44 -1.66
CA LYS A 460 -39.29 8.60 -2.87
C LYS A 460 -38.51 9.15 -4.05
N ALA A 461 -38.35 10.48 -4.14
CA ALA A 461 -37.49 11.12 -5.11
C ALA A 461 -36.01 10.93 -4.72
N GLU A 462 -35.71 11.08 -3.43
CA GLU A 462 -34.42 10.81 -2.79
C GLU A 462 -34.00 9.33 -2.95
N GLU A 463 -34.83 8.35 -2.55
CA GLU A 463 -34.61 6.91 -2.78
C GLU A 463 -34.58 6.52 -4.28
N LYS A 464 -34.94 7.41 -5.20
CA LYS A 464 -34.77 7.22 -6.65
C LYS A 464 -33.46 7.83 -7.12
N LEU A 465 -33.16 9.05 -6.70
CA LEU A 465 -31.90 9.75 -6.95
C LEU A 465 -30.70 8.97 -6.41
N GLU A 466 -30.78 8.45 -5.17
CA GLU A 466 -29.76 7.55 -4.59
C GLU A 466 -29.48 6.34 -5.49
N ARG A 467 -30.51 5.76 -6.11
CA ARG A 467 -30.33 4.60 -7.00
C ARG A 467 -29.75 5.00 -8.34
N GLU A 468 -30.22 6.09 -8.93
CA GLU A 468 -29.67 6.61 -10.20
C GLU A 468 -28.21 7.06 -10.04
N LEU A 469 -27.86 7.65 -8.89
CA LEU A 469 -26.47 7.97 -8.53
C LEU A 469 -25.63 6.71 -8.33
N LEU A 470 -26.12 5.71 -7.57
CA LEU A 470 -25.36 4.48 -7.30
C LEU A 470 -25.21 3.61 -8.56
N GLU A 471 -26.21 3.57 -9.45
CA GLU A 471 -26.13 2.90 -10.75
C GLU A 471 -25.09 3.59 -11.66
N ALA A 472 -25.08 4.93 -11.71
CA ALA A 472 -24.09 5.70 -12.46
C ALA A 472 -22.68 5.52 -11.88
N GLU A 473 -22.51 5.69 -10.57
CA GLU A 473 -21.25 5.53 -9.84
C GLU A 473 -20.67 4.12 -10.04
N ALA A 474 -21.49 3.08 -9.97
CA ALA A 474 -21.05 1.69 -10.19
C ALA A 474 -20.64 1.38 -11.64
N SER A 475 -21.14 2.11 -12.63
CA SER A 475 -20.67 2.00 -14.02
C SER A 475 -19.36 2.77 -14.22
N GLU A 476 -19.32 4.03 -13.79
CA GLU A 476 -18.16 4.91 -13.98
C GLU A 476 -16.94 4.45 -13.17
N SER A 477 -17.15 3.91 -11.96
CA SER A 477 -16.08 3.38 -11.12
C SER A 477 -15.38 2.18 -11.75
N LYS A 478 -16.09 1.32 -12.50
CA LYS A 478 -15.50 0.15 -13.16
C LYS A 478 -14.57 0.57 -14.29
N GLU A 479 -15.01 1.47 -15.16
CA GLU A 479 -14.18 1.98 -16.26
C GLU A 479 -12.96 2.76 -15.74
N LYS A 480 -13.15 3.61 -14.73
CA LYS A 480 -12.05 4.33 -14.07
C LYS A 480 -11.07 3.36 -13.41
N LYS A 481 -11.55 2.34 -12.69
CA LYS A 481 -10.71 1.32 -12.04
C LYS A 481 -9.88 0.53 -13.05
N LEU A 482 -10.47 0.12 -14.19
CA LEU A 482 -9.73 -0.54 -15.26
C LEU A 482 -8.61 0.35 -15.82
N LYS A 483 -8.91 1.62 -16.16
CA LYS A 483 -7.91 2.58 -16.66
C LYS A 483 -6.78 2.83 -15.65
N LEU A 484 -7.10 3.00 -14.36
CA LEU A 484 -6.12 3.17 -13.30
C LEU A 484 -5.26 1.92 -13.09
N HIS A 485 -5.84 0.72 -13.21
CA HIS A 485 -5.09 -0.53 -13.12
C HIS A 485 -4.17 -0.75 -14.32
N THR A 486 -4.61 -0.46 -15.55
CA THR A 486 -3.73 -0.55 -16.73
C THR A 486 -2.59 0.46 -16.67
N GLU A 487 -2.84 1.71 -16.26
CA GLU A 487 -1.76 2.67 -15.95
C GLU A 487 -0.79 2.14 -14.88
N THR A 488 -1.33 1.57 -13.79
CA THR A 488 -0.51 1.02 -12.69
C THR A 488 0.38 -0.12 -13.18
N LEU A 489 -0.19 -1.07 -13.93
CA LEU A 489 0.53 -2.21 -14.50
C LEU A 489 1.61 -1.76 -15.48
N ASN A 490 1.29 -0.83 -16.39
CA ASN A 490 2.26 -0.28 -17.33
C ASN A 490 3.47 0.32 -16.61
N ILE A 491 3.26 1.08 -15.54
CA ILE A 491 4.36 1.66 -14.76
C ILE A 491 5.16 0.58 -14.02
N VAL A 492 4.49 -0.42 -13.42
CA VAL A 492 5.18 -1.56 -12.77
C VAL A 492 6.04 -2.33 -13.78
N PHE A 493 5.49 -2.71 -14.93
CA PHE A 493 6.25 -3.43 -15.97
C PHE A 493 7.38 -2.58 -16.55
N VAL A 494 7.17 -1.28 -16.80
CA VAL A 494 8.25 -0.36 -17.21
C VAL A 494 9.35 -0.29 -16.14
N THR A 495 9.04 -0.30 -14.84
CA THR A 495 10.09 -0.38 -13.81
C THR A 495 10.83 -1.72 -13.84
N TYR A 496 10.11 -2.84 -13.97
CA TYR A 496 10.70 -4.18 -14.00
C TYR A 496 11.59 -4.39 -15.23
N PHE A 497 11.11 -4.10 -16.44
CA PHE A 497 11.89 -4.22 -17.67
C PHE A 497 13.09 -3.27 -17.69
N ARG A 498 12.97 -2.07 -17.10
CA ARG A 498 14.09 -1.14 -16.95
C ARG A 498 15.16 -1.67 -15.99
N ILE A 499 14.78 -2.32 -14.89
CA ILE A 499 15.72 -3.00 -13.98
C ILE A 499 16.39 -4.18 -14.70
N LEU A 500 15.64 -5.02 -15.41
CA LEU A 500 16.19 -6.15 -16.17
C LEU A 500 17.19 -5.70 -17.25
N LYS A 501 16.93 -4.58 -17.95
CA LYS A 501 17.84 -4.04 -18.98
C LYS A 501 19.07 -3.34 -18.39
N LYS A 502 18.95 -2.60 -17.27
CA LYS A 502 20.03 -1.72 -16.75
C LYS A 502 20.78 -2.24 -15.52
N ALA A 503 20.23 -3.21 -14.79
CA ALA A 503 20.68 -3.55 -13.45
C ALA A 503 20.69 -5.06 -13.19
N GLN A 504 21.24 -5.82 -14.15
CA GLN A 504 21.30 -7.29 -14.16
C GLN A 504 22.02 -7.91 -12.94
N LYS A 505 22.93 -7.16 -12.29
CA LYS A 505 23.67 -7.59 -11.08
C LYS A 505 23.17 -6.93 -9.79
N SER A 506 21.98 -6.32 -9.80
CA SER A 506 21.45 -5.60 -8.63
C SER A 506 20.69 -6.53 -7.68
N PRO A 507 20.73 -6.27 -6.35
CA PRO A 507 19.96 -7.05 -5.35
C PRO A 507 18.43 -6.89 -5.47
N LEU A 508 17.97 -6.11 -6.46
CA LEU A 508 16.56 -5.95 -6.82
C LEU A 508 16.05 -7.06 -7.75
N LEU A 509 16.94 -7.76 -8.46
CA LEU A 509 16.57 -8.77 -9.45
C LEU A 509 15.63 -9.87 -8.90
N PRO A 510 15.86 -10.48 -7.70
CA PRO A 510 14.93 -11.46 -7.14
C PRO A 510 13.50 -10.91 -6.98
N ALA A 511 13.36 -9.67 -6.51
CA ALA A 511 12.07 -9.05 -6.25
C ALA A 511 11.33 -8.67 -7.55
N VAL A 512 12.06 -8.35 -8.61
CA VAL A 512 11.50 -8.10 -9.95
C VAL A 512 11.00 -9.40 -10.57
N LEU A 513 11.78 -10.49 -10.49
CA LEU A 513 11.40 -11.80 -11.02
C LEU A 513 10.19 -12.38 -10.25
N GLU A 514 10.20 -12.32 -8.91
CA GLU A 514 9.04 -12.65 -8.08
C GLU A 514 7.78 -11.84 -8.48
N GLY A 515 7.96 -10.55 -8.80
CA GLY A 515 6.91 -9.67 -9.30
C GLY A 515 6.38 -10.09 -10.68
N LEU A 516 7.26 -10.40 -11.63
CA LEU A 516 6.90 -10.86 -12.97
C LEU A 516 6.18 -12.21 -12.93
N ALA A 517 6.65 -13.17 -12.14
CA ALA A 517 5.96 -14.45 -11.94
C ALA A 517 4.52 -14.26 -11.44
N LYS A 518 4.31 -13.34 -10.49
CA LYS A 518 2.98 -13.05 -9.94
C LYS A 518 2.04 -12.36 -10.93
N PHE A 519 2.55 -11.44 -11.73
CA PHE A 519 1.75 -10.63 -12.67
C PHE A 519 1.79 -11.12 -14.13
N ALA A 520 2.45 -12.27 -14.42
CA ALA A 520 2.61 -12.82 -15.77
C ALA A 520 1.30 -12.94 -16.57
N HIS A 521 0.20 -13.28 -15.90
CA HIS A 521 -1.14 -13.41 -16.49
C HIS A 521 -1.80 -12.10 -16.93
N LEU A 522 -1.17 -10.94 -16.65
CA LEU A 522 -1.64 -9.59 -16.99
C LEU A 522 -0.73 -8.88 -17.99
N ILE A 523 0.29 -9.56 -18.52
CA ILE A 523 1.22 -9.05 -19.52
C ILE A 523 0.65 -9.36 -20.92
N ASN A 524 0.75 -8.42 -21.86
CA ASN A 524 0.37 -8.67 -23.25
C ASN A 524 1.29 -9.73 -23.88
N VAL A 525 0.72 -10.68 -24.61
CA VAL A 525 1.41 -11.83 -25.21
C VAL A 525 2.59 -11.41 -26.11
N GLU A 526 2.48 -10.26 -26.78
CA GLU A 526 3.51 -9.67 -27.66
C GLU A 526 4.87 -9.46 -26.96
N PHE A 527 4.91 -9.28 -25.64
CA PHE A 527 6.15 -9.08 -24.89
C PHE A 527 6.82 -10.38 -24.42
N PHE A 528 6.22 -11.55 -24.66
CA PHE A 528 6.71 -12.81 -24.11
C PHE A 528 7.99 -13.32 -24.78
N ASP A 529 8.13 -13.18 -26.09
CA ASP A 529 9.34 -13.63 -26.81
C ASP A 529 10.57 -12.87 -26.32
N ASP A 530 10.52 -11.53 -26.35
CA ASP A 530 11.54 -10.62 -25.80
C ASP A 530 11.89 -10.96 -24.34
N LEU A 531 10.87 -11.19 -23.51
CA LEU A 531 11.07 -11.45 -22.09
C LEU A 531 11.72 -12.81 -21.85
N VAL A 532 11.32 -13.86 -22.59
CA VAL A 532 11.93 -15.20 -22.49
C VAL A 532 13.36 -15.20 -23.02
N ILE A 533 13.67 -14.43 -24.08
CA ILE A 533 15.05 -14.20 -24.55
C ILE A 533 15.90 -13.54 -23.47
N VAL A 534 15.39 -12.51 -22.78
CA VAL A 534 16.09 -11.85 -21.66
C VAL A 534 16.28 -12.81 -20.46
N LEU A 535 15.28 -13.63 -20.13
CA LEU A 535 15.42 -14.62 -19.05
C LEU A 535 16.43 -15.73 -19.42
N HIS A 536 16.50 -16.13 -20.69
CA HIS A 536 17.53 -17.06 -21.18
C HIS A 536 18.94 -16.45 -21.13
N SER A 537 19.13 -15.20 -21.54
CA SER A 537 20.46 -14.56 -21.49
C SER A 537 20.93 -14.33 -20.05
N LEU A 538 20.02 -14.03 -19.13
CA LEU A 538 20.29 -13.95 -17.69
C LEU A 538 20.71 -15.31 -17.09
N ILE A 539 20.13 -16.43 -17.53
CA ILE A 539 20.56 -17.76 -17.07
C ILE A 539 21.90 -18.15 -17.72
N ALA A 540 22.07 -17.84 -19.01
CA ALA A 540 23.28 -18.18 -19.76
C ALA A 540 24.53 -17.41 -19.32
N SER A 541 24.38 -16.22 -18.72
CA SER A 541 25.51 -15.43 -18.22
C SER A 541 26.20 -16.06 -17.01
N GLY A 542 25.53 -16.96 -16.27
CA GLY A 542 26.09 -17.68 -15.12
C GLY A 542 26.38 -16.82 -13.87
N ASP A 543 26.24 -15.50 -13.96
CA ASP A 543 26.51 -14.52 -12.89
C ASP A 543 25.43 -14.50 -11.78
N LEU A 544 24.32 -15.23 -11.95
CA LEU A 544 23.18 -15.23 -11.02
C LEU A 544 23.43 -16.08 -9.77
N SER A 545 22.96 -15.61 -8.61
CA SER A 545 22.82 -16.48 -7.44
C SER A 545 21.77 -17.58 -7.68
N TYR A 546 21.88 -18.69 -6.96
CA TYR A 546 20.91 -19.80 -7.02
C TYR A 546 19.45 -19.32 -6.77
N ARG A 547 19.25 -18.32 -5.91
CA ARG A 547 17.93 -17.77 -5.63
C ARG A 547 17.38 -16.94 -6.80
N GLU A 548 18.24 -16.16 -7.45
CA GLU A 548 17.87 -15.40 -8.65
C GLU A 548 17.55 -16.34 -9.81
N SER A 549 18.33 -17.41 -10.00
CA SER A 549 18.04 -18.40 -11.03
C SER A 549 16.75 -19.17 -10.78
N LEU A 550 16.43 -19.54 -9.53
CA LEU A 550 15.14 -20.13 -9.18
C LEU A 550 13.96 -19.19 -9.44
N HIS A 551 14.04 -17.91 -9.04
CA HIS A 551 13.00 -16.94 -9.38
C HIS A 551 12.92 -16.68 -10.91
N CYS A 552 14.04 -16.75 -11.65
CA CYS A 552 14.08 -16.60 -13.10
C CYS A 552 13.35 -17.76 -13.80
N ILE A 553 13.65 -18.99 -13.41
CA ILE A 553 12.93 -20.20 -13.85
C ILE A 553 11.44 -20.09 -13.51
N LEU A 554 11.08 -19.70 -12.27
CA LEU A 554 9.69 -19.52 -11.87
C LEU A 554 8.95 -18.49 -12.73
N SER A 555 9.59 -17.37 -13.04
CA SER A 555 9.06 -16.32 -13.92
C SER A 555 8.81 -16.86 -15.33
N ALA A 556 9.85 -17.43 -15.96
CA ALA A 556 9.73 -18.05 -17.29
C ALA A 556 8.63 -19.12 -17.30
N PHE A 557 8.56 -19.92 -16.25
CA PHE A 557 7.56 -20.95 -16.09
C PHE A 557 6.14 -20.40 -15.98
N HIS A 558 5.92 -19.26 -15.32
CA HIS A 558 4.62 -18.61 -15.26
C HIS A 558 4.24 -17.89 -16.56
N ILE A 559 5.21 -17.30 -17.28
CA ILE A 559 5.02 -16.64 -18.57
C ILE A 559 4.62 -17.66 -19.66
N LEU A 560 5.40 -18.74 -19.78
CA LEU A 560 5.16 -19.87 -20.69
C LEU A 560 3.97 -20.75 -20.26
N SER A 561 3.08 -20.27 -19.38
CA SER A 561 1.94 -21.02 -18.83
C SER A 561 0.65 -20.22 -18.96
N GLY A 562 -0.36 -20.79 -19.62
CA GLY A 562 -1.62 -20.09 -19.87
C GLY A 562 -1.57 -19.39 -21.22
N GLN A 563 -1.56 -18.05 -21.25
CA GLN A 563 -1.58 -17.31 -22.52
C GLN A 563 -0.32 -17.57 -23.38
N GLY A 564 0.85 -17.75 -22.76
CA GLY A 564 2.10 -18.09 -23.45
C GLY A 564 2.21 -19.54 -23.94
N ASP A 565 1.29 -20.44 -23.58
CA ASP A 565 1.30 -21.84 -24.06
C ASP A 565 1.01 -21.93 -25.57
N VAL A 566 0.32 -20.91 -26.13
CA VAL A 566 0.07 -20.77 -27.57
C VAL A 566 1.35 -20.52 -28.36
N LEU A 567 2.37 -19.91 -27.75
CA LEU A 567 3.62 -19.54 -28.41
C LEU A 567 4.56 -20.74 -28.64
N ASN A 568 4.31 -21.90 -28.02
CA ASN A 568 5.09 -23.13 -28.19
C ASN A 568 6.62 -22.98 -28.03
N ILE A 569 7.08 -21.97 -27.28
CA ILE A 569 8.51 -21.73 -27.02
C ILE A 569 9.07 -22.87 -26.17
N ASP A 570 10.19 -23.47 -26.59
CA ASP A 570 10.77 -24.62 -25.91
C ASP A 570 11.42 -24.24 -24.55
N PRO A 571 10.92 -24.76 -23.41
CA PRO A 571 11.50 -24.51 -22.09
C PRO A 571 12.71 -25.40 -21.74
N MET A 572 13.23 -26.24 -22.64
CA MET A 572 14.31 -27.21 -22.39
C MET A 572 15.44 -26.68 -21.50
N LYS A 573 16.00 -25.51 -21.83
CA LYS A 573 17.11 -24.88 -21.09
C LYS A 573 16.74 -24.54 -19.63
N PHE A 574 15.49 -24.16 -19.36
CA PHE A 574 15.00 -23.89 -18.00
C PHE A 574 14.86 -25.19 -17.19
N TYR A 575 14.48 -26.31 -17.82
CA TYR A 575 14.45 -27.61 -17.15
C TYR A 575 15.86 -28.11 -16.80
N THR A 576 16.83 -28.00 -17.72
CA THR A 576 18.24 -28.33 -17.45
C THR A 576 18.80 -27.47 -16.31
N HIS A 577 18.56 -26.15 -16.32
CA HIS A 577 19.03 -25.27 -15.26
C HIS A 577 18.33 -25.53 -13.92
N LEU A 578 17.03 -25.85 -13.90
CA LEU A 578 16.32 -26.28 -12.69
C LEU A 578 16.91 -27.58 -12.12
N TYR A 579 17.15 -28.57 -12.99
CA TYR A 579 17.71 -29.86 -12.60
C TYR A 579 19.10 -29.68 -11.96
N LYS A 580 19.94 -28.81 -12.53
CA LYS A 580 21.24 -28.41 -11.97
C LYS A 580 21.13 -27.70 -10.61
N THR A 581 20.23 -26.72 -10.46
CA THR A 581 20.14 -25.93 -9.22
C THR A 581 19.64 -26.73 -8.02
N LEU A 582 18.94 -27.85 -8.21
CA LEU A 582 18.49 -28.72 -7.11
C LEU A 582 19.62 -29.16 -6.15
N PHE A 583 20.83 -29.46 -6.66
CA PHE A 583 21.96 -29.87 -5.81
C PHE A 583 22.64 -28.72 -5.06
N SER A 584 22.31 -27.46 -5.34
CA SER A 584 22.78 -26.31 -4.55
C SER A 584 21.99 -26.10 -3.25
N LEU A 585 20.90 -26.84 -3.05
CA LEU A 585 19.97 -26.68 -1.94
C LEU A 585 20.28 -27.69 -0.82
N HIS A 586 20.22 -27.23 0.43
CA HIS A 586 20.60 -28.02 1.60
C HIS A 586 19.85 -27.57 2.85
N ALA A 587 19.96 -28.34 3.95
CA ALA A 587 19.32 -28.08 5.25
C ALA A 587 19.80 -26.81 5.99
N GLY A 588 20.65 -25.99 5.37
CA GLY A 588 21.20 -24.76 5.95
C GLY A 588 20.43 -23.51 5.49
N ARG A 589 21.18 -22.48 5.08
CA ARG A 589 20.61 -21.17 4.70
C ARG A 589 19.65 -21.22 3.51
N THR A 590 19.76 -22.24 2.65
CA THR A 590 18.97 -22.38 1.40
C THR A 590 17.64 -23.10 1.58
N ASN A 591 17.32 -23.55 2.80
CA ASN A 591 16.12 -24.36 3.05
C ASN A 591 14.80 -23.61 2.74
N ASP A 592 14.77 -22.30 3.02
CA ASP A 592 13.61 -21.45 2.75
C ASP A 592 13.32 -21.29 1.24
N ASP A 593 14.35 -21.37 0.39
CA ASP A 593 14.21 -21.21 -1.06
C ASP A 593 13.64 -22.48 -1.75
N ILE A 594 13.51 -23.60 -1.02
CA ILE A 594 12.84 -24.82 -1.51
C ILE A 594 11.34 -24.54 -1.76
N GLU A 595 10.73 -23.59 -1.06
CA GLU A 595 9.36 -23.13 -1.35
C GLU A 595 9.21 -22.66 -2.82
N ILE A 596 10.22 -21.98 -3.36
CA ILE A 596 10.27 -21.51 -4.74
C ILE A 596 10.38 -22.70 -5.70
N VAL A 597 11.17 -23.73 -5.35
CA VAL A 597 11.28 -24.97 -6.12
C VAL A 597 9.95 -25.72 -6.17
N LEU A 598 9.25 -25.84 -5.04
CA LEU A 598 7.92 -26.46 -4.98
C LEU A 598 6.94 -25.72 -5.91
N GLN A 599 6.97 -24.38 -5.93
CA GLN A 599 6.17 -23.58 -6.87
C GLN A 599 6.56 -23.82 -8.35
N CYS A 600 7.86 -23.90 -8.67
CA CYS A 600 8.34 -24.25 -10.02
C CYS A 600 7.81 -25.64 -10.48
N LEU A 601 7.89 -26.62 -9.58
CA LEU A 601 7.42 -27.99 -9.81
C LEU A 601 5.89 -28.03 -9.98
N ASP A 602 5.13 -27.35 -9.11
CA ASP A 602 3.67 -27.26 -9.20
C ASP A 602 3.22 -26.68 -10.56
N VAL A 603 3.91 -25.66 -11.09
CA VAL A 603 3.62 -25.10 -12.43
C VAL A 603 3.97 -26.11 -13.54
N MET A 604 5.08 -26.84 -13.40
CA MET A 604 5.47 -27.91 -14.33
C MET A 604 4.40 -29.01 -14.41
N PHE A 605 3.83 -29.45 -13.28
CA PHE A 605 2.77 -30.47 -13.25
C PHE A 605 1.43 -29.95 -13.74
N ALA A 606 0.93 -28.88 -13.12
CA ALA A 606 -0.46 -28.46 -13.27
C ALA A 606 -0.77 -27.89 -14.66
N LYS A 607 0.24 -27.30 -15.32
CA LYS A 607 0.04 -26.59 -16.59
C LYS A 607 0.82 -27.20 -17.77
N ARG A 608 2.03 -27.73 -17.55
CA ARG A 608 2.93 -28.18 -18.63
C ARG A 608 3.16 -29.69 -18.75
N ARG A 609 2.34 -30.54 -18.11
CA ARG A 609 2.45 -32.02 -18.15
C ARG A 609 2.70 -32.64 -19.54
N LYS A 610 2.21 -32.03 -20.63
CA LYS A 610 2.37 -32.54 -22.01
C LYS A 610 3.77 -32.33 -22.61
N GLN A 611 4.54 -31.36 -22.09
CA GLN A 611 5.86 -30.96 -22.60
C GLN A 611 7.02 -31.56 -21.80
N VAL A 612 6.72 -32.40 -20.80
CA VAL A 612 7.70 -33.09 -19.95
C VAL A 612 7.80 -34.54 -20.41
N SER A 613 8.99 -34.95 -20.88
CA SER A 613 9.26 -36.34 -21.27
C SER A 613 9.28 -37.27 -20.04
N GLN A 614 8.95 -38.55 -20.24
CA GLN A 614 8.95 -39.53 -19.15
C GLN A 614 10.35 -39.67 -18.52
N GLN A 615 11.41 -39.67 -19.33
CA GLN A 615 12.81 -39.74 -18.84
C GLN A 615 13.16 -38.54 -17.95
N ARG A 616 12.73 -37.33 -18.33
CA ARG A 616 12.89 -36.12 -17.52
C ARG A 616 12.13 -36.23 -16.19
N ALA A 617 10.91 -36.76 -16.21
CA ALA A 617 10.15 -36.99 -14.97
C ALA A 617 10.85 -37.98 -14.02
N LEU A 618 11.38 -39.09 -14.54
CA LEU A 618 12.15 -40.08 -13.76
C LEU A 618 13.41 -39.45 -13.15
N ALA A 619 14.14 -38.64 -13.94
CA ALA A 619 15.32 -37.92 -13.47
C ALA A 619 15.03 -36.94 -12.33
N PHE A 620 13.99 -36.12 -12.48
CA PHE A 620 13.55 -35.22 -11.40
C PHE A 620 13.09 -36.00 -10.17
N LEU A 621 12.29 -37.06 -10.30
CA LEU A 621 11.84 -37.88 -9.16
C LEU A 621 13.01 -38.47 -8.39
N LYS A 622 14.03 -39.01 -9.09
CA LYS A 622 15.25 -39.53 -8.47
C LYS A 622 16.03 -38.43 -7.77
N ARG A 623 16.40 -37.34 -8.46
CA ARG A 623 17.20 -36.24 -7.87
C ARG A 623 16.49 -35.54 -6.71
N LEU A 624 15.17 -35.39 -6.76
CA LEU A 624 14.36 -34.85 -5.66
C LEU A 624 14.35 -35.80 -4.46
N SER A 625 14.27 -37.12 -4.68
CA SER A 625 14.35 -38.11 -3.60
C SER A 625 15.73 -38.12 -2.93
N THR A 626 16.81 -37.91 -3.69
CA THR A 626 18.16 -37.65 -3.15
C THR A 626 18.20 -36.34 -2.37
N LEU A 627 17.66 -35.24 -2.90
CA LEU A 627 17.60 -33.94 -2.20
C LEU A 627 16.83 -34.03 -0.88
N ALA A 628 15.77 -34.82 -0.80
CA ALA A 628 14.95 -35.00 0.40
C ALA A 628 15.73 -35.54 1.62
N LEU A 629 16.89 -36.18 1.41
CA LEU A 629 17.82 -36.63 2.46
C LEU A 629 18.70 -35.48 3.03
N HIS A 630 18.94 -34.43 2.26
CA HIS A 630 19.90 -33.36 2.57
C HIS A 630 19.26 -32.06 3.08
N VAL A 631 17.94 -32.06 3.34
CA VAL A 631 17.14 -30.87 3.68
C VAL A 631 16.39 -31.05 5.02
N LEU A 632 15.83 -29.96 5.56
CA LEU A 632 15.04 -29.99 6.79
C LEU A 632 13.67 -30.68 6.58
N PRO A 633 13.02 -31.22 7.63
CA PRO A 633 11.82 -32.05 7.52
C PRO A 633 10.64 -31.38 6.81
N ASN A 634 10.46 -30.07 6.96
CA ASN A 634 9.49 -29.27 6.22
C ASN A 634 9.69 -29.40 4.70
N SER A 635 10.95 -29.28 4.24
CA SER A 635 11.31 -29.47 2.84
C SER A 635 11.17 -30.92 2.41
N SER A 636 11.61 -31.89 3.22
CA SER A 636 11.46 -33.31 2.89
C SER A 636 9.99 -33.69 2.71
N VAL A 637 9.09 -33.22 3.59
CA VAL A 637 7.64 -33.44 3.42
C VAL A 637 7.11 -32.78 2.13
N GLY A 638 7.48 -31.53 1.85
CA GLY A 638 7.07 -30.85 0.61
C GLY A 638 7.55 -31.57 -0.65
N ILE A 639 8.80 -32.04 -0.67
CA ILE A 639 9.38 -32.79 -1.79
C ILE A 639 8.74 -34.18 -1.94
N LEU A 640 8.47 -34.89 -0.85
CA LEU A 640 7.79 -36.18 -0.93
C LEU A 640 6.32 -36.03 -1.38
N ALA A 641 5.68 -34.90 -1.04
CA ALA A 641 4.35 -34.55 -1.55
C ALA A 641 4.37 -34.26 -3.07
N THR A 642 5.38 -33.58 -3.62
CA THR A 642 5.51 -33.41 -5.09
C THR A 642 5.90 -34.72 -5.77
N ASN A 643 6.73 -35.56 -5.16
CA ASN A 643 7.06 -36.89 -5.67
C ASN A 643 5.82 -37.79 -5.78
N ARG A 644 4.87 -37.69 -4.84
CA ARG A 644 3.56 -38.36 -4.96
C ARG A 644 2.80 -37.87 -6.21
N VAL A 645 2.79 -36.56 -6.47
CA VAL A 645 2.15 -36.00 -7.65
C VAL A 645 2.84 -36.47 -8.94
N PHE A 646 4.17 -36.56 -8.97
CA PHE A 646 4.90 -37.17 -10.09
C PHE A 646 4.39 -38.58 -10.42
N MET A 647 4.32 -39.46 -9.42
CA MET A 647 3.88 -40.85 -9.61
C MET A 647 2.42 -40.98 -10.05
N GLN A 648 1.56 -40.04 -9.64
CA GLN A 648 0.13 -40.03 -10.02
C GLN A 648 -0.14 -39.37 -11.38
N VAL A 649 0.72 -38.44 -11.82
CA VAL A 649 0.53 -37.69 -13.08
C VAL A 649 1.23 -38.34 -14.27
N PHE A 650 2.40 -38.94 -14.07
CA PHE A 650 3.17 -39.59 -15.13
C PHE A 650 3.03 -41.12 -15.05
N PRO A 651 2.79 -41.81 -16.19
CA PRO A 651 2.68 -43.27 -16.20
C PRO A 651 4.07 -43.93 -16.05
N LYS A 652 4.09 -45.15 -15.51
CA LYS A 652 5.29 -46.01 -15.37
C LYS A 652 6.42 -45.39 -14.52
N MET A 653 6.08 -44.60 -13.51
CA MET A 653 7.06 -44.10 -12.53
C MET A 653 7.48 -45.18 -11.53
N ASP A 654 6.67 -46.23 -11.37
CA ASP A 654 6.93 -47.39 -10.51
C ASP A 654 8.17 -48.19 -10.91
N LEU A 655 8.67 -48.00 -12.14
CA LEU A 655 9.96 -48.53 -12.61
C LEU A 655 11.12 -48.23 -11.64
N LEU A 656 11.06 -47.10 -10.94
CA LEU A 656 12.06 -46.70 -9.96
C LEU A 656 11.90 -47.36 -8.57
N LEU A 657 10.82 -48.11 -8.34
CA LEU A 657 10.63 -48.94 -7.14
C LEU A 657 11.16 -50.36 -7.34
N ASP A 658 11.19 -50.83 -8.59
CA ASP A 658 11.75 -52.13 -8.96
C ASP A 658 13.29 -52.08 -9.05
N ASN A 659 13.93 -53.25 -8.86
CA ASN A 659 15.38 -53.40 -8.98
C ASN A 659 15.84 -53.74 -10.41
N GLU A 660 14.93 -53.85 -11.38
CA GLU A 660 15.23 -54.26 -12.75
C GLU A 660 15.55 -53.07 -13.66
N SER A 661 16.80 -52.97 -14.14
CA SER A 661 17.20 -51.95 -15.11
C SER A 661 16.64 -52.26 -16.51
N GLN A 662 15.76 -51.40 -17.03
CA GLN A 662 15.08 -51.63 -18.32
C GLN A 662 15.82 -51.10 -19.57
N GLY A 663 17.05 -50.59 -19.46
CA GLY A 663 17.81 -50.10 -20.61
C GLY A 663 19.33 -50.30 -20.53
N SER A 664 20.01 -50.12 -21.65
CA SER A 664 21.48 -50.15 -21.73
C SER A 664 22.10 -48.84 -21.20
N GLY A 665 22.91 -48.92 -20.15
CA GLY A 665 23.65 -47.77 -19.59
C GLY A 665 23.68 -47.77 -18.06
N VAL A 666 24.47 -46.88 -17.47
CA VAL A 666 24.53 -46.66 -16.02
C VAL A 666 23.87 -45.33 -15.67
N TYR A 667 23.20 -45.26 -14.52
CA TYR A 667 22.68 -44.00 -13.99
C TYR A 667 23.83 -43.07 -13.58
N LEU A 668 23.86 -41.86 -14.14
CA LEU A 668 24.89 -40.86 -13.86
C LEU A 668 24.28 -39.68 -13.10
N PRO A 669 24.40 -39.64 -11.76
CA PRO A 669 23.76 -38.61 -10.94
C PRO A 669 24.34 -37.22 -11.16
N GLU A 670 25.59 -37.10 -11.61
CA GLU A 670 26.32 -35.83 -11.77
C GLU A 670 25.98 -35.06 -13.05
N LEU A 671 25.28 -35.67 -14.02
CA LEU A 671 24.96 -35.00 -15.28
C LEU A 671 23.96 -33.86 -15.07
N ASP A 672 24.24 -32.70 -15.68
CA ASP A 672 23.38 -31.52 -15.66
C ASP A 672 22.11 -31.69 -16.51
N GLU A 673 22.09 -32.64 -17.45
CA GLU A 673 20.98 -32.85 -18.38
C GLU A 673 20.07 -34.00 -17.91
N PRO A 674 18.78 -33.73 -17.62
CA PRO A 674 17.90 -34.74 -17.02
C PRO A 674 17.59 -35.92 -17.96
N GLU A 675 17.66 -35.73 -19.29
CA GLU A 675 17.32 -36.80 -20.23
C GLU A 675 18.48 -37.80 -20.43
N HIS A 676 19.73 -37.33 -20.31
CA HIS A 676 20.93 -38.15 -20.52
C HIS A 676 21.44 -38.85 -19.24
N CYS A 677 20.83 -38.59 -18.08
CA CYS A 677 21.26 -39.21 -16.81
C CYS A 677 20.91 -40.70 -16.67
N ASN A 678 20.08 -41.28 -17.55
CA ASN A 678 19.61 -42.68 -17.50
C ASN A 678 18.90 -43.08 -16.19
N ALA A 679 18.05 -42.21 -15.64
CA ALA A 679 17.31 -42.47 -14.39
C ALA A 679 16.47 -43.77 -14.39
N GLN A 680 16.04 -44.24 -15.57
CA GLN A 680 15.33 -45.53 -15.74
C GLN A 680 16.16 -46.78 -15.33
N ASN A 681 17.46 -46.63 -15.06
CA ASN A 681 18.37 -47.72 -14.68
C ASN A 681 18.81 -47.65 -13.20
N THR A 682 18.04 -46.99 -12.34
CA THR A 682 18.31 -46.94 -10.88
C THR A 682 17.02 -47.07 -10.08
N ALA A 683 17.13 -47.43 -8.80
CA ALA A 683 16.01 -47.57 -7.87
C ALA A 683 16.02 -46.49 -6.77
N LEU A 684 14.87 -46.23 -6.15
CA LEU A 684 14.64 -45.21 -5.12
C LEU A 684 15.04 -45.68 -3.70
N TRP A 685 16.31 -46.06 -3.56
CA TRP A 685 16.91 -46.45 -2.28
C TRP A 685 16.75 -45.40 -1.17
N GLU A 686 16.66 -44.12 -1.52
CA GLU A 686 16.50 -43.00 -0.60
C GLU A 686 15.21 -43.08 0.23
N LEU A 687 14.13 -43.65 -0.33
CA LEU A 687 12.87 -43.82 0.39
C LEU A 687 13.02 -44.74 1.60
N HIS A 688 13.87 -45.77 1.54
CA HIS A 688 14.14 -46.68 2.65
C HIS A 688 14.86 -45.98 3.83
N LEU A 689 15.70 -44.98 3.53
CA LEU A 689 16.33 -44.14 4.55
C LEU A 689 15.30 -43.15 5.15
N LEU A 690 14.45 -42.55 4.30
CA LEU A 690 13.40 -41.63 4.73
C LEU A 690 12.30 -42.30 5.57
N GLN A 691 12.02 -43.60 5.37
CA GLN A 691 11.17 -44.40 6.27
C GLN A 691 11.73 -44.49 7.70
N ARG A 692 13.04 -44.30 7.90
CA ARG A 692 13.71 -44.30 9.22
C ARG A 692 13.94 -42.89 9.78
N HIS A 693 13.44 -41.86 9.10
CA HIS A 693 13.62 -40.46 9.49
C HIS A 693 12.98 -40.14 10.86
N TYR A 694 13.56 -39.21 11.63
CA TYR A 694 13.06 -38.87 12.98
C TYR A 694 11.68 -38.20 12.95
N HIS A 695 11.40 -37.40 11.92
CA HIS A 695 10.11 -36.73 11.75
C HIS A 695 9.05 -37.72 11.28
N PRO A 696 7.94 -37.89 12.02
CA PRO A 696 6.98 -38.97 11.73
C PRO A 696 6.29 -38.80 10.37
N MET A 697 6.06 -37.57 9.90
CA MET A 697 5.39 -37.36 8.61
C MET A 697 6.28 -37.72 7.44
N VAL A 698 7.60 -37.46 7.52
CA VAL A 698 8.55 -37.91 6.51
C VAL A 698 8.49 -39.43 6.35
N ARG A 699 8.39 -40.18 7.46
CA ARG A 699 8.21 -41.65 7.41
C ARG A 699 6.89 -42.04 6.75
N THR A 700 5.79 -41.39 7.10
CA THR A 700 4.45 -41.68 6.52
C THR A 700 4.41 -41.42 5.01
N PHE A 701 4.97 -40.30 4.56
CA PHE A 701 5.09 -40.00 3.12
C PHE A 701 6.05 -40.97 2.41
N ALA A 702 7.20 -41.31 3.01
CA ALA A 702 8.13 -42.28 2.43
C ALA A 702 7.51 -43.69 2.30
N ALA A 703 6.76 -44.15 3.31
CA ALA A 703 6.04 -45.42 3.28
C ALA A 703 4.93 -45.44 2.19
N HIS A 704 4.20 -44.32 2.01
CA HIS A 704 3.21 -44.18 0.93
C HIS A 704 3.86 -44.26 -0.46
N LEU A 705 5.00 -43.59 -0.65
CA LEU A 705 5.72 -43.61 -1.92
C LEU A 705 6.29 -44.99 -2.27
N THR A 706 6.86 -45.71 -1.29
CA THR A 706 7.33 -47.10 -1.51
C THR A 706 6.21 -48.08 -1.88
N ALA A 707 4.95 -47.74 -1.61
CA ALA A 707 3.80 -48.56 -1.96
C ALA A 707 3.22 -48.25 -3.36
N GLY A 708 3.90 -47.44 -4.19
CA GLY A 708 3.37 -47.01 -5.50
C GLY A 708 2.43 -45.79 -5.42
N ALA A 709 2.53 -45.00 -4.35
CA ALA A 709 1.71 -43.81 -4.11
C ALA A 709 0.17 -44.00 -4.27
N PRO A 710 -0.43 -45.09 -3.74
CA PRO A 710 -1.82 -45.49 -4.01
C PRO A 710 -2.83 -44.43 -3.57
N THR A 711 -3.91 -44.28 -4.34
CA THR A 711 -5.02 -43.37 -4.03
C THR A 711 -6.02 -43.95 -3.02
N GLU A 712 -6.13 -45.28 -2.95
CA GLU A 712 -7.06 -46.00 -2.09
C GLU A 712 -6.37 -47.21 -1.43
N GLY A 713 -6.87 -47.67 -0.27
CA GLY A 713 -6.36 -48.84 0.44
C GLY A 713 -5.60 -48.52 1.75
N SER A 714 -5.11 -49.56 2.42
CA SER A 714 -4.46 -49.47 3.75
C SER A 714 -3.14 -48.72 3.77
N ALA A 715 -2.46 -48.62 2.61
CA ALA A 715 -1.23 -47.85 2.45
C ALA A 715 -1.46 -46.38 2.06
N ALA A 716 -2.70 -45.97 1.75
CA ALA A 716 -3.01 -44.63 1.27
C ALA A 716 -2.85 -43.55 2.36
N LEU A 717 -2.48 -42.32 1.95
CA LEU A 717 -2.38 -41.19 2.86
C LEU A 717 -3.76 -40.71 3.36
N PRO A 718 -3.86 -40.21 4.61
CA PRO A 718 -5.04 -39.52 5.10
C PRO A 718 -5.51 -38.40 4.16
N LEU A 719 -6.83 -38.26 4.03
CA LEU A 719 -7.45 -37.30 3.09
C LEU A 719 -6.91 -35.87 3.28
N ASP A 720 -6.81 -35.43 4.53
CA ASP A 720 -6.30 -34.12 4.97
C ASP A 720 -4.86 -33.81 4.53
N LEU A 721 -4.03 -34.83 4.28
CA LEU A 721 -2.65 -34.69 3.80
C LEU A 721 -2.59 -34.86 2.28
N SER A 722 -3.50 -35.66 1.71
CA SER A 722 -3.54 -35.95 0.28
C SER A 722 -4.07 -34.78 -0.57
N GLN A 723 -4.86 -33.88 0.01
CA GLN A 723 -5.50 -32.74 -0.67
C GLN A 723 -4.71 -31.42 -0.57
N ARG A 724 -3.78 -31.29 0.39
CA ARG A 724 -3.01 -30.06 0.57
C ARG A 724 -1.89 -29.95 -0.48
N PRO A 725 -1.64 -28.76 -1.06
CA PRO A 725 -0.51 -28.57 -1.96
C PRO A 725 0.81 -28.69 -1.19
N ALA A 726 1.89 -29.05 -1.89
CA ALA A 726 3.21 -29.24 -1.29
C ALA A 726 3.74 -27.99 -0.58
N THR A 727 3.39 -26.80 -1.07
CA THR A 727 3.69 -25.49 -0.48
C THR A 727 3.02 -25.28 0.88
N GLU A 728 1.74 -25.63 1.03
CA GLU A 728 1.03 -25.55 2.32
C GLU A 728 1.60 -26.57 3.33
N LEU A 729 1.94 -27.78 2.87
CA LEU A 729 2.59 -28.78 3.72
C LEU A 729 3.98 -28.33 4.21
N PHE A 730 4.76 -27.66 3.37
CA PHE A 730 6.04 -27.06 3.74
C PHE A 730 5.88 -25.99 4.84
N GLU A 731 4.87 -25.12 4.73
CA GLU A 731 4.56 -24.14 5.79
C GLU A 731 4.07 -24.81 7.08
N ALA A 732 3.14 -25.77 6.97
CA ALA A 732 2.50 -26.43 8.11
C ALA A 732 3.45 -27.26 8.98
N TYR A 733 4.54 -27.78 8.41
CA TYR A 733 5.59 -28.51 9.12
C TYR A 733 6.86 -27.68 9.37
N SER A 734 6.80 -26.37 9.19
CA SER A 734 7.94 -25.46 9.39
C SER A 734 8.36 -25.36 10.85
N MET A 735 9.65 -25.59 11.12
CA MET A 735 10.24 -25.46 12.45
C MET A 735 10.53 -23.98 12.85
N ARG A 736 10.23 -23.00 11.97
CA ARG A 736 10.49 -21.56 12.21
C ARG A 736 9.86 -21.04 13.52
N GLY A 737 8.74 -21.62 13.96
CA GLY A 737 8.05 -21.25 15.20
C GLY A 737 8.61 -21.87 16.49
N MET A 738 9.73 -22.61 16.44
CA MET A 738 10.25 -23.47 17.53
C MET A 738 9.27 -24.57 17.99
N THR A 739 8.19 -24.80 17.23
CA THR A 739 7.18 -25.83 17.45
C THR A 739 7.46 -27.05 16.60
N PHE A 740 7.52 -28.23 17.20
CA PHE A 740 7.58 -29.51 16.48
C PHE A 740 6.15 -29.99 16.18
N ASN A 741 5.79 -30.11 14.91
CA ASN A 741 4.48 -30.58 14.43
C ASN A 741 4.66 -31.89 13.64
N PRO A 742 3.94 -32.99 13.96
CA PRO A 742 3.11 -33.19 15.15
C PRO A 742 3.95 -33.16 16.43
N PRO A 743 3.36 -32.82 17.60
CA PRO A 743 4.10 -32.74 18.86
C PRO A 743 4.82 -34.05 19.16
N VAL A 744 6.04 -33.97 19.71
CA VAL A 744 6.80 -35.14 20.16
C VAL A 744 5.94 -35.89 21.16
N ALA A 745 5.64 -37.16 20.86
CA ALA A 745 4.87 -38.00 21.76
C ALA A 745 5.57 -38.03 23.12
N SER A 746 4.85 -37.62 24.18
CA SER A 746 5.36 -37.70 25.54
C SER A 746 5.82 -39.13 25.79
N VAL A 747 7.07 -39.31 26.21
CA VAL A 747 7.60 -40.63 26.57
C VAL A 747 6.75 -41.17 27.71
N THR A 748 5.78 -42.02 27.36
CA THR A 748 5.11 -42.84 28.36
C THR A 748 6.21 -43.72 28.96
N PRO A 749 6.39 -43.74 30.29
CA PRO A 749 7.39 -44.62 30.88
C PRO A 749 7.02 -46.04 30.46
N ARG A 750 7.92 -46.70 29.72
CA ARG A 750 7.69 -48.06 29.22
C ARG A 750 7.24 -48.92 30.40
N ARG A 751 6.03 -49.48 30.34
CA ARG A 751 5.66 -50.59 31.22
C ARG A 751 6.74 -51.67 31.05
N LYS A 752 7.18 -52.27 32.15
CA LYS A 752 8.38 -53.12 32.24
C LYS A 752 8.24 -54.51 31.56
N ASP A 753 7.36 -54.62 30.57
CA ASP A 753 6.82 -55.88 30.07
C ASP A 753 7.01 -56.05 28.54
N THR A 754 8.16 -55.62 28.01
CA THR A 754 8.65 -56.12 26.71
C THR A 754 10.16 -55.91 26.59
N PHE A 755 10.94 -56.94 26.95
CA PHE A 755 12.37 -56.99 26.63
C PHE A 755 12.52 -57.21 25.12
N LEU A 756 13.18 -56.26 24.44
CA LEU A 756 13.67 -56.46 23.08
C LEU A 756 15.08 -57.04 23.14
N GLN A 757 15.39 -57.89 22.18
CA GLN A 757 16.58 -58.75 22.13
C GLN A 757 17.87 -57.98 21.74
N MET A 758 18.14 -56.85 22.42
CA MET A 758 19.36 -56.03 22.28
C MET A 758 20.23 -55.98 23.54
N ASP A 759 19.68 -56.31 24.72
CA ASP A 759 20.42 -56.27 25.99
C ASP A 759 21.51 -57.37 26.10
N ALA A 760 21.58 -58.29 25.15
CA ALA A 760 22.58 -59.37 25.09
C ALA A 760 23.99 -58.92 24.64
N PHE A 761 24.18 -57.64 24.30
CA PHE A 761 25.45 -57.08 23.81
C PHE A 761 26.04 -55.97 24.70
N ILE A 762 25.53 -55.78 25.92
CA ILE A 762 26.06 -54.78 26.86
C ILE A 762 27.05 -55.45 27.81
N ASP A 763 28.32 -55.07 27.67
CA ASP A 763 29.44 -55.58 28.47
C ASP A 763 29.21 -55.37 29.98
N GLU A 764 29.41 -56.42 30.79
CA GLU A 764 29.12 -56.39 32.23
C GLU A 764 30.01 -55.40 32.99
N GLU A 765 31.24 -55.16 32.51
CA GLU A 765 32.13 -54.15 33.11
C GLU A 765 31.58 -52.73 32.94
N LEU A 766 31.00 -52.41 31.78
CA LEU A 766 30.41 -51.09 31.53
C LEU A 766 29.20 -50.83 32.43
N ASN A 767 28.37 -51.86 32.65
CA ASN A 767 27.23 -51.77 33.57
C ASN A 767 27.69 -51.57 35.03
N LYS A 768 28.76 -52.23 35.48
CA LYS A 768 29.34 -52.01 36.81
C LYS A 768 29.88 -50.58 36.96
N LEU A 769 30.60 -50.07 35.97
CA LEU A 769 31.12 -48.70 35.95
C LEU A 769 29.99 -47.65 35.97
N LEU A 770 28.90 -47.88 35.21
CA LEU A 770 27.72 -47.02 35.23
C LEU A 770 27.04 -47.01 36.61
N GLN A 771 26.82 -48.18 37.22
CA GLN A 771 26.21 -48.27 38.55
C GLN A 771 27.07 -47.59 39.63
N GLN A 772 28.40 -47.73 39.55
CA GLN A 772 29.33 -47.07 40.46
C GLN A 772 29.26 -45.53 40.32
N ARG A 773 29.28 -45.01 39.08
CA ARG A 773 29.13 -43.58 38.79
C ARG A 773 27.78 -43.01 39.23
N ILE A 774 26.69 -43.76 39.05
CA ILE A 774 25.34 -43.34 39.45
C ILE A 774 25.22 -43.26 40.98
N GLY A 775 25.87 -44.18 41.71
CA GLY A 775 25.90 -44.16 43.19
C GLY A 775 26.65 -42.97 43.79
N GLU A 776 27.69 -42.47 43.11
CA GLU A 776 28.50 -41.34 43.59
C GLU A 776 27.85 -39.96 43.36
N THR A 777 26.93 -39.84 42.40
CA THR A 777 26.33 -38.55 42.01
C THR A 777 25.17 -38.10 42.91
N VAL A 778 25.47 -37.79 44.18
CA VAL A 778 24.58 -37.00 45.04
C VAL A 778 24.31 -35.65 44.38
N HIS A 779 23.04 -35.30 44.21
CA HIS A 779 22.55 -34.09 43.53
C HIS A 779 23.34 -32.81 43.87
N LYS A 780 24.21 -32.38 42.95
CA LYS A 780 24.60 -30.97 42.79
C LYS A 780 23.87 -30.43 41.56
N PRO A 781 23.02 -29.39 41.67
CA PRO A 781 22.44 -28.77 40.50
C PRO A 781 23.54 -28.11 39.67
N LEU A 782 23.67 -28.52 38.41
CA LEU A 782 24.64 -27.96 37.47
C LEU A 782 24.18 -26.55 37.06
N ASP A 783 24.90 -25.53 37.52
CA ASP A 783 24.65 -24.13 37.19
C ASP A 783 25.30 -23.78 35.84
N PHE A 784 24.58 -24.05 34.75
CA PHE A 784 25.01 -23.80 33.37
C PHE A 784 25.37 -22.32 33.09
N ALA A 785 24.98 -21.38 33.95
CA ALA A 785 25.32 -19.97 33.79
C ALA A 785 26.81 -19.65 34.01
N LYS A 786 27.58 -20.53 34.67
CA LYS A 786 29.02 -20.34 34.87
C LYS A 786 29.85 -20.68 33.63
N HIS A 787 29.64 -21.84 33.02
CA HIS A 787 30.42 -22.26 31.85
C HIS A 787 30.18 -21.38 30.61
N LEU A 788 29.02 -20.74 30.50
CA LEU A 788 28.71 -19.76 29.44
C LEU A 788 29.54 -18.47 29.52
N LYS A 789 30.17 -18.17 30.67
CA LYS A 789 31.11 -17.04 30.81
C LYS A 789 32.54 -17.41 30.42
N GLU A 790 32.92 -18.66 30.61
CA GLU A 790 34.26 -19.16 30.26
C GLU A 790 34.42 -19.26 28.73
N SER A 791 33.35 -19.61 28.00
CA SER A 791 33.33 -19.63 26.53
C SER A 791 33.26 -18.24 25.85
N SER A 792 33.47 -17.14 26.58
CA SER A 792 33.49 -15.78 26.03
C SER A 792 34.89 -15.13 26.00
N PHE A 793 35.93 -15.92 26.27
CA PHE A 793 37.35 -15.51 26.25
C PHE A 793 38.26 -16.43 25.41
N MET A 794 37.69 -17.13 24.45
CA MET A 794 38.38 -17.70 23.26
C MET A 794 37.56 -17.38 22.00
#